data_AF-A0A8D8HYG3-F1
#
_entry.id   AF-A0A8D8HYG3-F1
#
_cell.length_a   1.000
_cell.length_b   1.000
_cell.length_c   1.000
_cell.angle_alpha   90.00
_cell.angle_beta   90.00
_cell.angle_gamma   90.00
#
_symmetry.space_group_name_H-M   'P 1'
#
loop_
_entity.id
_entity.type
_entity.pdbx_description
1 polymer ?
#
loop_
_entity_poly.entity_id
_entity_poly.type
_entity_poly.pdbx_seq_one_letter_code
_entity_poly.pdbx_strand_id
1 'polypeptide(L)'
;NFRSLLSVNSEYLYFISSAAMDSIKQITGKATSLSAASSLQKAIRPLIDAKPGSGQSKSGSVAATNEIELLKSLCKSDNPQTAQLAVQALVQLVNRGTLDLAQVLAILVTLLAAQSPAHFAAVSNGIVELLLLDLRRRCSALGSARYVCQFDIKPPQHPLILLLGSKDVGSMLFFGAKVNEICLHHDQVIRKNSVEFLRPVFLYIFNNVSTFPETLKIWRTVLKSASTDDAAIDLIYEIIAWSKSSTGEKCLFTNNLLLEALDTFPDDKRFDALRVDLCMCLAAITKDLVASNYDPSDNFLHILSVLHSTKAGDKKRLNYNVLLMIFADLLQNLAPGYVLGFLRVVRFLLGSGCHRLSRLMIMDGVVQLLGQQTFIQSYLEDCDNILNAILNDQRDIVDEADTTPSCAWALHADLAKYHQINVWWASVQDDTASLQTFLNSISQHSRFDEKVQLVLRGLFYMDELSHDNWRQVFDQLIVLSKKSEENCTRLMTPMLYALANDTNPRKKLLLLQHLASMGAKDHVLGVLKALSKDIDRATSLDLYLRLWKAEPRTYPFLYDLLKDTAVRPREDPWEVSFARTFTIREICLIKPQQHGADLVNLFSEILSHPEDANNEAAVALAIDAIAVLCENHVVNIVSTWKVLGFKFSQEKRPRIIRSLCNFFSNVPSIKVNTIEQEKLVNEIITTLWHFVTDFDDREVIVAALQALKSFPPEMMNIFHIPDIFRQKIQLPDKDDERLEAREIPGECWIQLIQYVNHSAIEDAGDLVAHHIRTEIQAFRGGVYLTPEGRPEPTSLKYLPNKTILVTIIHHLINQSDKRDGNDLVLANLLRVVAKKYSKPIPPLNWCFLHDYFHRGEEMKKFCLQIALKQMPHSGTAKRIVENYLMEMIEGDMVATDVLIILESLDVVTEATNVDIFKRFVHLALQFLLERSEGGRFDGPDPFGRAVPFLKVAVQKTYQNGENYEYLCETLENLFSRFELDSKLFEDYIGVLALLPTTHLTSLLKPSTWMDKRNVRKLKKVIRLQFSIQSYENVSPEVHLLGLSDILKTVMRLESDAANDVQRYFGQSFIQYILKFGSQKVLTEWIVELIGYIQSDLAEQSIEMKDILFMLDIFMMVVIALSGYVCLAGEGALYENMDKRLSLFPASLIMVFKHNLWREVENKIYEFLYHLYNHAKIPDKHASCFRNALLCSKEQSYFLQPKAWPKFVALRRLPKA
;
A
#
# COMPACT_ATOMS: atom_id res chain seq x y z
N ASN A 1 56.24 20.34 27.61
CA ASN A 1 56.02 20.39 29.08
C ASN A 1 55.28 19.11 29.45
N PHE A 2 55.87 17.94 29.74
CA PHE A 2 57.02 17.54 30.58
C PHE A 2 56.94 17.92 32.06
N ARG A 3 57.16 16.89 32.91
CA ARG A 3 57.11 16.77 34.39
C ARG A 3 55.73 16.36 34.94
N SER A 4 55.58 15.38 35.83
CA SER A 4 56.53 14.51 36.55
C SER A 4 55.74 13.57 37.46
N LEU A 5 56.16 12.29 37.55
CA LEU A 5 56.12 11.33 38.67
C LEU A 5 56.37 9.94 38.02
N LEU A 6 57.59 9.43 37.81
CA LEU A 6 58.59 8.92 38.78
C LEU A 6 57.92 8.18 39.96
N SER A 7 58.24 6.94 40.34
CA SER A 7 59.29 5.98 39.98
C SER A 7 58.91 4.64 40.66
N VAL A 8 59.53 3.53 40.23
CA VAL A 8 60.08 2.43 41.06
C VAL A 8 60.15 1.13 40.23
N ASN A 9 61.36 0.54 40.22
CA ASN A 9 61.79 -0.78 39.71
C ASN A 9 62.22 -0.90 38.24
N SER A 10 63.21 -0.09 37.88
CA SER A 10 64.27 -0.45 36.92
C SER A 10 65.43 -1.11 37.67
N GLU A 11 65.56 -2.46 37.67
CA GLU A 11 66.86 -3.11 37.96
C GLU A 11 67.01 -4.59 37.56
N TYR A 12 66.01 -5.25 36.96
CA TYR A 12 66.14 -6.66 36.51
C TYR A 12 66.26 -6.87 34.98
N LEU A 13 66.39 -5.80 34.18
CA LEU A 13 66.33 -5.87 32.71
C LEU A 13 67.64 -5.58 31.96
N TYR A 14 68.74 -5.27 32.66
CA TYR A 14 69.98 -4.81 32.01
C TYR A 14 71.00 -5.90 31.64
N PHE A 15 70.87 -7.13 32.15
CA PHE A 15 71.83 -8.22 31.83
C PHE A 15 71.41 -9.12 30.66
N ILE A 16 70.18 -9.02 30.18
CA ILE A 16 69.63 -9.92 29.15
C ILE A 16 69.77 -9.35 27.72
N SER A 17 70.04 -8.05 27.55
CA SER A 17 70.06 -7.41 26.22
C SER A 17 71.41 -7.48 25.48
N SER A 18 72.54 -7.57 26.18
CA SER A 18 73.88 -7.50 25.57
C SER A 18 74.25 -8.74 24.74
N ALA A 19 74.06 -9.95 25.28
CA ALA A 19 74.44 -11.18 24.58
C ALA A 19 73.54 -11.48 23.36
N ALA A 20 72.25 -11.17 23.46
CA ALA A 20 71.33 -11.25 22.32
C ALA A 20 71.66 -10.20 21.25
N MET A 21 71.99 -8.95 21.65
CA MET A 21 72.42 -7.91 20.70
C MET A 21 73.73 -8.26 19.98
N ASP A 22 74.71 -8.85 20.67
CA ASP A 22 75.99 -9.24 20.06
C ASP A 22 75.80 -10.41 19.08
N SER A 23 74.91 -11.35 19.41
CA SER A 23 74.51 -12.46 18.53
C SER A 23 73.77 -11.95 17.27
N ILE A 24 72.86 -10.99 17.44
CA ILE A 24 72.13 -10.35 16.33
C ILE A 24 73.12 -9.58 15.43
N LYS A 25 74.06 -8.81 16.00
CA LYS A 25 75.09 -8.08 15.24
C LYS A 25 76.05 -9.04 14.49
N GLN A 26 76.44 -10.17 15.10
CA GLN A 26 77.27 -11.18 14.45
C GLN A 26 76.57 -11.92 13.29
N ILE A 27 75.25 -12.10 13.35
CA ILE A 27 74.48 -12.78 12.30
C ILE A 27 74.14 -11.79 11.17
N THR A 28 73.82 -10.53 11.51
CA THR A 28 73.44 -9.48 10.54
C THR A 28 74.64 -8.88 9.79
N GLY A 29 75.83 -8.85 10.38
CA GLY A 29 77.04 -8.28 9.78
C GLY A 29 77.82 -9.18 8.81
N LYS A 30 77.32 -10.37 8.44
CA LYS A 30 78.03 -11.33 7.56
C LYS A 30 77.63 -11.19 6.09
N ALA A 31 78.61 -11.30 5.20
CA ALA A 31 78.47 -11.01 3.78
C ALA A 31 77.81 -12.11 2.91
N THR A 32 77.65 -13.35 3.41
CA THR A 32 77.11 -14.47 2.61
C THR A 32 75.99 -15.24 3.33
N SER A 33 74.94 -15.60 2.60
CA SER A 33 73.77 -16.35 3.10
C SER A 33 74.15 -17.66 3.80
N LEU A 34 75.17 -18.35 3.29
CA LEU A 34 75.69 -19.60 3.86
C LEU A 34 76.29 -19.41 5.26
N SER A 35 77.00 -18.29 5.46
CA SER A 35 77.66 -17.98 6.73
C SER A 35 76.67 -17.53 7.82
N ALA A 36 75.58 -16.86 7.42
CA ALA A 36 74.45 -16.51 8.28
C ALA A 36 73.63 -17.75 8.66
N ALA A 37 73.31 -18.62 7.69
CA ALA A 37 72.60 -19.88 7.91
C ALA A 37 73.35 -20.83 8.87
N SER A 38 74.67 -20.98 8.72
CA SER A 38 75.50 -21.82 9.61
C SER A 38 75.53 -21.31 11.06
N SER A 39 75.49 -19.99 11.27
CA SER A 39 75.45 -19.37 12.59
C SER A 39 74.07 -19.48 13.23
N LEU A 40 73.00 -19.29 12.45
CA LEU A 40 71.62 -19.57 12.87
C LEU A 40 71.45 -21.03 13.27
N GLN A 41 71.98 -21.97 12.47
CA GLN A 41 71.91 -23.40 12.77
C GLN A 41 72.68 -23.77 14.05
N LYS A 42 73.81 -23.10 14.34
CA LYS A 42 74.52 -23.26 15.62
C LYS A 42 73.72 -22.72 16.81
N ALA A 43 73.05 -21.58 16.65
CA ALA A 43 72.22 -20.96 17.68
C ALA A 43 70.94 -21.76 18.00
N ILE A 44 70.38 -22.47 17.01
CA ILE A 44 69.11 -23.22 17.14
C ILE A 44 69.34 -24.71 17.44
N ARG A 45 70.58 -25.19 17.38
CA ARG A 45 70.95 -26.59 17.69
C ARG A 45 70.41 -27.11 19.03
N PRO A 46 70.38 -26.33 20.14
CA PRO A 46 69.78 -26.77 21.40
C PRO A 46 68.28 -27.11 21.31
N LEU A 47 67.53 -26.38 20.47
CA LEU A 47 66.10 -26.62 20.19
C LEU A 47 65.87 -27.82 19.27
N ILE A 48 66.84 -28.16 18.43
CA ILE A 48 66.76 -29.29 17.48
C ILE A 48 67.08 -30.63 18.17
N ASP A 49 68.00 -30.62 19.14
CA ASP A 49 68.44 -31.82 19.85
C ASP A 49 67.49 -32.21 21.01
N ALA A 50 66.52 -31.36 21.35
CA ALA A 50 65.45 -31.66 22.31
C ALA A 50 64.45 -32.67 21.73
N LYS A 51 64.42 -33.91 22.27
CA LYS A 51 63.51 -34.98 21.82
C LYS A 51 62.02 -34.58 21.97
N PRO A 52 61.16 -34.94 21.00
CA PRO A 52 59.72 -34.74 21.12
C PRO A 52 59.15 -35.75 22.14
N GLY A 53 58.72 -35.28 23.31
CA GLY A 53 57.82 -36.06 24.19
C GLY A 53 58.24 -36.35 25.64
N SER A 54 59.31 -35.80 26.20
CA SER A 54 59.60 -35.97 27.65
C SER A 54 59.23 -34.73 28.45
N GLY A 55 58.30 -34.88 29.40
CA GLY A 55 57.85 -33.82 30.30
C GLY A 55 58.99 -33.18 31.11
N GLN A 56 58.92 -31.84 31.18
CA GLN A 56 59.43 -30.94 32.22
C GLN A 56 60.82 -31.21 32.84
N SER A 57 61.80 -30.40 32.43
CA SER A 57 62.87 -29.93 33.32
C SER A 57 62.90 -28.39 33.31
N LYS A 58 62.83 -27.77 34.50
CA LYS A 58 62.64 -26.32 34.67
C LYS A 58 63.82 -25.44 34.20
N SER A 59 64.98 -25.99 33.87
CA SER A 59 66.12 -25.24 33.33
C SER A 59 66.17 -25.16 31.79
N GLY A 60 65.51 -26.08 31.07
CA GLY A 60 65.45 -26.07 29.60
C GLY A 60 64.42 -25.10 29.01
N SER A 61 63.43 -24.69 29.82
CA SER A 61 62.37 -23.76 29.42
C SER A 61 62.89 -22.34 29.13
N VAL A 62 63.86 -21.87 29.92
CA VAL A 62 64.40 -20.50 29.82
C VAL A 62 65.31 -20.33 28.59
N ALA A 63 66.11 -21.35 28.26
CA ALA A 63 66.91 -21.39 27.03
C ALA A 63 65.98 -21.32 25.81
N ALA A 64 64.99 -22.23 25.74
CA ALA A 64 64.03 -22.28 24.65
C ALA A 64 63.27 -20.96 24.45
N THR A 65 62.89 -20.23 25.52
CA THR A 65 62.29 -18.90 25.37
C THR A 65 63.27 -17.84 24.86
N ASN A 66 64.53 -17.88 25.30
CA ASN A 66 65.56 -16.93 24.84
C ASN A 66 65.89 -17.13 23.35
N GLU A 67 65.96 -18.39 22.88
CA GLU A 67 66.21 -18.70 21.47
C GLU A 67 65.01 -18.37 20.57
N ILE A 68 63.77 -18.52 21.06
CA ILE A 68 62.56 -18.07 20.37
C ILE A 68 62.51 -16.54 20.29
N GLU A 69 62.93 -15.81 21.34
CA GLU A 69 63.06 -14.35 21.32
C GLU A 69 64.19 -13.86 20.40
N LEU A 70 65.29 -14.60 20.31
CA LEU A 70 66.35 -14.38 19.32
C LEU A 70 65.80 -14.56 17.90
N LEU A 71 65.03 -15.62 17.62
CA LEU A 71 64.41 -15.82 16.30
C LEU A 71 63.38 -14.72 15.98
N LYS A 72 62.58 -14.29 16.96
CA LYS A 72 61.65 -13.15 16.81
C LYS A 72 62.35 -11.84 16.49
N SER A 73 63.48 -11.56 17.12
CA SER A 73 64.27 -10.36 16.85
C SER A 73 65.02 -10.43 15.52
N LEU A 74 65.49 -11.62 15.10
CA LEU A 74 66.08 -11.85 13.78
C LEU A 74 65.06 -11.75 12.64
N CYS A 75 63.79 -12.10 12.87
CA CYS A 75 62.71 -11.83 11.90
C CYS A 75 62.44 -10.33 11.69
N LYS A 76 62.95 -9.45 12.57
CA LYS A 76 62.87 -7.98 12.49
C LYS A 76 64.16 -7.32 12.01
N SER A 77 65.19 -8.08 11.61
CA SER A 77 66.48 -7.51 11.19
C SER A 77 66.35 -6.72 9.89
N ASP A 78 67.13 -5.66 9.69
CA ASP A 78 67.11 -4.85 8.46
C ASP A 78 67.57 -5.61 7.18
N ASN A 79 68.22 -6.77 7.35
CA ASN A 79 68.66 -7.62 6.25
C ASN A 79 67.56 -8.65 5.87
N PRO A 80 66.97 -8.58 4.65
CA PRO A 80 65.87 -9.44 4.26
C PRO A 80 66.25 -10.93 4.16
N GLN A 81 67.52 -11.24 3.86
CA GLN A 81 68.00 -12.63 3.79
C GLN A 81 68.07 -13.27 5.18
N THR A 82 68.48 -12.51 6.18
CA THR A 82 68.54 -12.97 7.58
C THR A 82 67.14 -13.21 8.13
N ALA A 83 66.20 -12.31 7.81
CA ALA A 83 64.80 -12.49 8.17
C ALA A 83 64.17 -13.72 7.49
N GLN A 84 64.46 -13.96 6.20
CA GLN A 84 64.00 -15.15 5.49
C GLN A 84 64.53 -16.45 6.11
N LEU A 85 65.83 -16.49 6.45
CA LEU A 85 66.43 -17.65 7.11
C LEU A 85 65.87 -17.89 8.52
N ALA A 86 65.58 -16.83 9.27
CA ALA A 86 64.95 -16.92 10.59
C ALA A 86 63.52 -17.47 10.50
N VAL A 87 62.72 -17.01 9.53
CA VAL A 87 61.37 -17.53 9.26
C VAL A 87 61.43 -19.01 8.84
N GLN A 88 62.33 -19.38 7.92
CA GLN A 88 62.50 -20.78 7.49
C GLN A 88 62.91 -21.69 8.65
N ALA A 89 63.77 -21.21 9.56
CA ALA A 89 64.14 -21.96 10.75
C ALA A 89 62.95 -22.20 11.68
N LEU A 90 62.07 -21.20 11.88
CA LEU A 90 60.83 -21.36 12.63
C LEU A 90 59.89 -22.40 12.01
N VAL A 91 59.71 -22.39 10.68
CA VAL A 91 58.88 -23.38 9.96
C VAL A 91 59.44 -24.80 10.12
N GLN A 92 60.75 -24.98 10.01
CA GLN A 92 61.41 -26.29 10.15
C GLN A 92 61.29 -26.86 11.57
N LEU A 93 61.34 -26.02 12.61
CA LEU A 93 61.13 -26.44 13.99
C LEU A 93 59.69 -26.94 14.22
N VAL A 94 58.69 -26.28 13.63
CA VAL A 94 57.29 -26.76 13.68
C VAL A 94 57.11 -28.07 12.90
N ASN A 95 57.78 -28.22 11.76
CA ASN A 95 57.71 -29.45 10.97
C ASN A 95 58.28 -30.66 11.75
N ARG A 96 59.34 -30.45 12.55
CA ARG A 96 59.94 -31.45 13.43
C ARG A 96 59.18 -31.69 14.75
N GLY A 97 58.15 -30.90 15.04
CA GLY A 97 57.30 -31.03 16.23
C GLY A 97 57.91 -30.46 17.52
N THR A 98 58.94 -29.63 17.44
CA THR A 98 59.59 -29.02 18.61
C THR A 98 58.93 -27.72 19.07
N LEU A 99 58.23 -27.03 18.17
CA LEU A 99 57.42 -25.84 18.46
C LEU A 99 55.96 -26.07 18.07
N ASP A 100 55.04 -25.48 18.84
CA ASP A 100 53.62 -25.51 18.54
C ASP A 100 53.29 -24.61 17.33
N LEU A 101 52.45 -25.14 16.43
CA LEU A 101 52.06 -24.47 15.19
C LEU A 101 51.28 -23.18 15.46
N ALA A 102 50.36 -23.20 16.43
CA ALA A 102 49.54 -22.03 16.77
C ALA A 102 50.41 -20.91 17.38
N GLN A 103 51.37 -21.28 18.23
CA GLN A 103 52.33 -20.33 18.80
C GLN A 103 53.19 -19.64 17.72
N VAL A 104 53.73 -20.37 16.75
CA VAL A 104 54.58 -19.79 15.69
C VAL A 104 53.76 -18.98 14.68
N LEU A 105 52.55 -19.42 14.34
CA LEU A 105 51.65 -18.66 13.47
C LEU A 105 51.26 -17.32 14.11
N ALA A 106 50.96 -17.28 15.42
CA ALA A 106 50.70 -16.03 16.13
C ALA A 106 51.90 -15.08 16.14
N ILE A 107 53.12 -15.63 16.23
CA ILE A 107 54.36 -14.84 16.14
C ILE A 107 54.53 -14.22 14.75
N LEU A 108 54.35 -15.00 13.68
CA LEU A 108 54.50 -14.48 12.31
C LEU A 108 53.39 -13.49 11.94
N VAL A 109 52.15 -13.72 12.38
CA VAL A 109 51.02 -12.79 12.18
C VAL A 109 51.21 -11.47 12.92
N THR A 110 51.80 -11.48 14.13
CA THR A 110 52.11 -10.22 14.85
C THR A 110 53.26 -9.44 14.24
N LEU A 111 54.19 -10.11 13.54
CA LEU A 111 55.31 -9.49 12.83
C LEU A 111 54.90 -8.85 11.49
N LEU A 112 53.76 -9.24 10.93
CA LEU A 112 53.22 -8.74 9.64
C LEU A 112 52.86 -7.25 9.64
N ALA A 113 52.44 -6.69 10.78
CA ALA A 113 51.89 -5.33 10.88
C ALA A 113 52.94 -4.21 10.79
N ALA A 114 54.24 -4.52 10.76
CA ALA A 114 55.31 -3.56 11.05
C ALA A 114 56.48 -3.54 10.03
N GLN A 115 56.28 -3.90 8.76
CA GLN A 115 57.43 -4.23 7.88
C GLN A 115 57.47 -3.62 6.48
N SER A 116 58.69 -3.56 5.93
CA SER A 116 59.01 -3.15 4.56
C SER A 116 58.74 -4.29 3.54
N PRO A 117 58.57 -3.98 2.24
CA PRO A 117 58.11 -4.95 1.22
C PRO A 117 58.95 -6.24 1.10
N ALA A 118 60.26 -6.17 1.33
CA ALA A 118 61.14 -7.34 1.27
C ALA A 118 60.93 -8.34 2.42
N HIS A 119 60.58 -7.83 3.61
CA HIS A 119 60.33 -8.67 4.79
C HIS A 119 58.91 -9.24 4.77
N PHE A 120 57.97 -8.53 4.15
CA PHE A 120 56.61 -9.02 3.89
C PHE A 120 56.62 -10.35 3.12
N ALA A 121 57.43 -10.49 2.06
CA ALA A 121 57.50 -11.73 1.28
C ALA A 121 58.06 -12.93 2.10
N ALA A 122 59.06 -12.69 2.96
CA ALA A 122 59.66 -13.71 3.80
C ALA A 122 58.67 -14.22 4.87
N VAL A 123 58.03 -13.32 5.61
CA VAL A 123 57.06 -13.66 6.66
C VAL A 123 55.79 -14.29 6.07
N SER A 124 55.30 -13.77 4.94
CA SER A 124 54.12 -14.31 4.25
C SER A 124 54.36 -15.72 3.72
N ASN A 125 55.54 -16.01 3.16
CA ASN A 125 55.91 -17.37 2.77
C ASN A 125 55.90 -18.34 3.95
N GLY A 126 56.47 -17.94 5.10
CA GLY A 126 56.46 -18.77 6.30
C GLY A 126 55.04 -19.09 6.80
N ILE A 127 54.12 -18.13 6.72
CA ILE A 127 52.71 -18.33 7.09
C ILE A 127 52.02 -19.31 6.12
N VAL A 128 52.23 -19.14 4.81
CA VAL A 128 51.68 -20.06 3.80
C VAL A 128 52.19 -21.49 4.03
N GLU A 129 53.49 -21.67 4.24
CA GLU A 129 54.09 -22.99 4.48
C GLU A 129 53.54 -23.67 5.74
N LEU A 130 53.40 -22.93 6.85
CA LEU A 130 52.80 -23.45 8.09
C LEU A 130 51.33 -23.85 7.90
N LEU A 131 50.56 -23.05 7.16
CA LEU A 131 49.17 -23.34 6.86
C LEU A 131 49.01 -24.60 5.99
N LEU A 132 49.88 -24.77 4.99
CA LEU A 132 49.90 -25.98 4.15
C LEU A 132 50.30 -27.23 4.94
N LEU A 133 51.24 -27.10 5.89
CA LEU A 133 51.58 -28.17 6.82
C LEU A 133 50.41 -28.56 7.72
N ASP A 134 49.64 -27.59 8.25
CA ASP A 134 48.43 -27.86 9.06
C ASP A 134 47.34 -28.55 8.22
N LEU A 135 47.08 -28.04 7.00
CA LEU A 135 46.13 -28.64 6.07
C LEU A 135 46.46 -30.11 5.81
N ARG A 136 47.74 -30.41 5.53
CA ARG A 136 48.20 -31.78 5.27
C ARG A 136 48.03 -32.69 6.49
N ARG A 137 48.38 -32.22 7.70
CA ARG A 137 48.21 -32.97 8.95
C ARG A 137 46.74 -33.32 9.20
N ARG A 138 45.82 -32.38 8.96
CA ARG A 138 44.37 -32.58 9.16
C ARG A 138 43.76 -33.50 8.12
N CYS A 139 44.08 -33.30 6.85
CA CYS A 139 43.60 -34.19 5.79
C CYS A 139 44.06 -35.64 6.01
N SER A 140 45.27 -35.82 6.57
CA SER A 140 45.79 -37.14 6.93
C SER A 140 45.04 -37.77 8.13
N ALA A 141 44.46 -36.96 9.02
CA ALA A 141 43.69 -37.42 10.18
C ALA A 141 42.20 -37.69 9.88
N LEU A 142 41.64 -37.05 8.84
CA LEU A 142 40.22 -37.11 8.47
C LEU A 142 39.80 -38.35 7.67
N GLY A 143 40.74 -39.17 7.19
CA GLY A 143 40.45 -40.38 6.42
C GLY A 143 39.68 -40.06 5.12
N SER A 144 38.44 -40.54 5.01
CA SER A 144 37.55 -40.31 3.84
C SER A 144 36.59 -39.11 3.99
N ALA A 145 36.57 -38.43 5.13
CA ALA A 145 35.71 -37.28 5.35
C ALA A 145 36.20 -36.05 4.56
N ARG A 146 35.28 -35.27 3.98
CA ARG A 146 35.60 -34.04 3.22
C ARG A 146 36.17 -32.99 4.19
N TYR A 147 37.31 -32.42 3.85
CA TYR A 147 37.90 -31.33 4.62
C TYR A 147 36.94 -30.14 4.67
N VAL A 148 36.92 -29.42 5.80
CA VAL A 148 36.17 -28.18 5.99
C VAL A 148 37.15 -27.15 6.54
N CYS A 149 37.24 -25.99 5.90
CA CYS A 149 38.15 -24.95 6.36
C CYS A 149 37.76 -24.49 7.78
N GLN A 150 38.75 -24.47 8.68
CA GLN A 150 38.59 -24.02 10.07
C GLN A 150 38.53 -22.49 10.22
N PHE A 151 38.92 -21.78 9.16
CA PHE A 151 38.99 -20.34 9.13
C PHE A 151 37.80 -19.79 8.36
N ASP A 152 37.47 -18.54 8.66
CA ASP A 152 36.43 -17.81 7.97
C ASP A 152 36.93 -16.42 7.54
N ILE A 153 36.06 -15.62 6.90
CA ILE A 153 36.32 -14.19 6.68
C ILE A 153 36.34 -13.45 8.03
N LYS A 154 35.59 -13.99 9.00
CA LYS A 154 35.50 -13.53 10.39
C LYS A 154 36.40 -14.33 11.33
N PRO A 155 36.67 -13.82 12.55
CA PRO A 155 37.43 -14.55 13.58
C PRO A 155 36.83 -15.95 13.87
N PRO A 156 37.62 -17.03 13.80
CA PRO A 156 39.05 -17.08 13.44
C PRO A 156 39.28 -16.82 11.95
N GLN A 157 39.85 -15.65 11.64
CA GLN A 157 39.99 -15.16 10.27
C GLN A 157 41.12 -15.89 9.56
N HIS A 158 40.92 -16.21 8.28
CA HIS A 158 41.96 -16.88 7.49
C HIS A 158 43.23 -16.00 7.44
N PRO A 159 44.41 -16.51 7.86
CA PRO A 159 45.61 -15.66 7.98
C PRO A 159 46.06 -15.05 6.66
N LEU A 160 45.77 -15.69 5.52
CA LEU A 160 45.98 -15.10 4.19
C LEU A 160 45.16 -13.83 3.93
N ILE A 161 44.00 -13.64 4.56
CA ILE A 161 43.22 -12.39 4.43
C ILE A 161 43.95 -11.24 5.15
N LEU A 162 44.67 -11.52 6.25
CA LEU A 162 45.46 -10.51 6.96
C LEU A 162 46.62 -9.97 6.10
N LEU A 163 47.14 -10.78 5.15
CA LEU A 163 48.16 -10.35 4.19
C LEU A 163 47.66 -9.22 3.27
N LEU A 164 46.36 -9.17 3.02
CA LEU A 164 45.71 -8.18 2.16
C LEU A 164 45.53 -6.82 2.84
N GLY A 165 45.88 -6.69 4.13
CA GLY A 165 45.88 -5.41 4.83
C GLY A 165 46.94 -4.42 4.35
N SER A 166 47.98 -4.89 3.65
CA SER A 166 49.02 -4.04 3.05
C SER A 166 48.59 -3.57 1.65
N LYS A 167 48.44 -2.25 1.45
CA LYS A 167 47.97 -1.65 0.18
C LYS A 167 49.04 -1.57 -0.93
N ASP A 168 50.17 -2.25 -0.76
CA ASP A 168 51.27 -2.19 -1.73
C ASP A 168 51.04 -3.13 -2.92
N VAL A 169 51.29 -2.65 -4.13
CA VAL A 169 51.06 -3.40 -5.38
C VAL A 169 51.95 -4.65 -5.44
N GLY A 170 53.20 -4.54 -4.98
CA GLY A 170 54.14 -5.68 -4.94
C GLY A 170 53.66 -6.81 -4.03
N SER A 171 53.11 -6.48 -2.86
CA SER A 171 52.50 -7.44 -1.94
C SER A 171 51.28 -8.15 -2.52
N MET A 172 50.45 -7.44 -3.29
CA MET A 172 49.25 -8.01 -3.93
C MET A 172 49.61 -8.98 -5.06
N LEU A 173 50.62 -8.65 -5.87
CA LEU A 173 51.14 -9.54 -6.92
C LEU A 173 51.72 -10.83 -6.34
N PHE A 174 52.51 -10.71 -5.26
CA PHE A 174 53.05 -11.87 -4.55
C PHE A 174 51.94 -12.76 -3.98
N PHE A 175 50.91 -12.15 -3.37
CA PHE A 175 49.75 -12.87 -2.87
C PHE A 175 49.00 -13.62 -3.96
N GLY A 176 48.73 -12.98 -5.11
CA GLY A 176 48.06 -13.61 -6.25
C GLY A 176 48.84 -14.81 -6.79
N ALA A 177 50.17 -14.70 -6.89
CA ALA A 177 51.04 -15.81 -7.27
C ALA A 177 50.97 -16.98 -6.28
N LYS A 178 50.96 -16.71 -4.97
CA LYS A 178 50.87 -17.74 -3.93
C LYS A 178 49.52 -18.46 -3.89
N VAL A 179 48.41 -17.74 -4.08
CA VAL A 179 47.08 -18.36 -4.21
C VAL A 179 47.04 -19.33 -5.40
N ASN A 180 47.58 -18.92 -6.54
CA ASN A 180 47.68 -19.80 -7.73
C ASN A 180 48.59 -21.01 -7.47
N GLU A 181 49.72 -20.84 -6.78
CA GLU A 181 50.62 -21.92 -6.40
C GLU A 181 49.95 -22.96 -5.50
N ILE A 182 49.09 -22.53 -4.57
CA ILE A 182 48.32 -23.44 -3.69
C ILE A 182 47.29 -24.24 -4.50
N CYS A 183 46.58 -23.59 -5.43
CA CYS A 183 45.62 -24.27 -6.31
C CYS A 183 46.29 -25.27 -7.28
N LEU A 184 47.53 -25.00 -7.69
CA LEU A 184 48.31 -25.83 -8.62
C LEU A 184 49.42 -26.62 -7.93
N HIS A 185 49.31 -26.83 -6.62
CA HIS A 185 50.39 -27.38 -5.79
C HIS A 185 50.79 -28.80 -6.24
N HIS A 186 52.08 -29.13 -6.10
CA HIS A 186 52.64 -30.44 -6.50
C HIS A 186 52.09 -31.61 -5.66
N ASP A 187 51.78 -31.38 -4.38
CA ASP A 187 51.14 -32.37 -3.49
C ASP A 187 49.64 -32.52 -3.80
N GLN A 188 49.22 -33.74 -4.13
CA GLN A 188 47.85 -34.07 -4.52
C GLN A 188 46.84 -33.86 -3.37
N VAL A 189 47.23 -34.03 -2.10
CA VAL A 189 46.34 -33.85 -0.94
C VAL A 189 46.01 -32.37 -0.76
N ILE A 190 47.01 -31.50 -0.93
CA ILE A 190 46.83 -30.04 -0.87
C ILE A 190 46.00 -29.58 -2.07
N ARG A 191 46.35 -30.02 -3.28
CA ARG A 191 45.66 -29.62 -4.51
C ARG A 191 44.15 -29.92 -4.46
N LYS A 192 43.76 -31.13 -4.02
CA LYS A 192 42.34 -31.54 -3.90
C LYS A 192 41.53 -30.73 -2.88
N ASN A 193 42.16 -30.26 -1.80
CA ASN A 193 41.48 -29.51 -0.74
C ASN A 193 41.71 -27.99 -0.83
N SER A 194 42.46 -27.53 -1.83
CA SER A 194 42.87 -26.14 -1.99
C SER A 194 41.69 -25.17 -2.14
N VAL A 195 40.65 -25.58 -2.89
CA VAL A 195 39.44 -24.78 -3.14
C VAL A 195 38.69 -24.53 -1.83
N GLU A 196 38.43 -25.58 -1.07
CA GLU A 196 37.76 -25.51 0.23
C GLU A 196 38.60 -24.76 1.28
N PHE A 197 39.93 -25.00 1.31
CA PHE A 197 40.85 -24.30 2.19
C PHE A 197 40.86 -22.79 1.93
N LEU A 198 40.88 -22.38 0.66
CA LEU A 198 40.90 -20.98 0.24
C LEU A 198 39.51 -20.36 0.08
N ARG A 199 38.41 -21.08 0.33
CA ARG A 199 37.04 -20.55 0.19
C ARG A 199 36.85 -19.17 0.85
N PRO A 200 37.23 -18.92 2.12
CA PRO A 200 37.09 -17.60 2.74
C PRO A 200 37.92 -16.52 2.03
N VAL A 201 39.08 -16.90 1.50
CA VAL A 201 39.99 -16.01 0.77
C VAL A 201 39.38 -15.61 -0.57
N PHE A 202 38.85 -16.56 -1.34
CA PHE A 202 38.17 -16.28 -2.61
C PHE A 202 36.93 -15.40 -2.41
N LEU A 203 36.07 -15.75 -1.44
CA LEU A 203 34.89 -14.95 -1.12
C LEU A 203 35.25 -13.52 -0.70
N TYR A 204 36.38 -13.31 -0.02
CA TYR A 204 36.87 -11.97 0.33
C TYR A 204 37.41 -11.19 -0.89
N ILE A 205 38.18 -11.84 -1.77
CA ILE A 205 38.77 -11.18 -2.95
C ILE A 205 37.68 -10.71 -3.91
N PHE A 206 36.79 -11.63 -4.32
CA PHE A 206 35.83 -11.35 -5.39
C PHE A 206 34.67 -10.43 -4.96
N ASN A 207 34.43 -10.28 -3.66
CA ASN A 207 33.39 -9.38 -3.14
C ASN A 207 33.93 -7.99 -2.72
N ASN A 208 35.22 -7.70 -2.90
CA ASN A 208 35.86 -6.41 -2.62
C ASN A 208 36.48 -5.80 -3.90
N VAL A 209 35.62 -5.15 -4.69
CA VAL A 209 35.86 -4.75 -6.11
C VAL A 209 37.04 -3.80 -6.35
N SER A 210 37.44 -2.97 -5.39
CA SER A 210 38.39 -1.86 -5.63
C SER A 210 39.83 -2.11 -5.18
N THR A 211 40.18 -3.33 -4.77
CA THR A 211 41.43 -3.56 -4.01
C THR A 211 42.51 -4.36 -4.74
N PHE A 212 42.22 -5.07 -5.85
CA PHE A 212 43.16 -6.08 -6.39
C PHE A 212 43.37 -6.03 -7.93
N PRO A 213 44.61 -5.81 -8.41
CA PRO A 213 44.92 -5.70 -9.85
C PRO A 213 45.06 -7.02 -10.63
N GLU A 214 45.05 -8.21 -9.98
CA GLU A 214 45.20 -9.53 -10.65
C GLU A 214 44.00 -10.49 -10.47
N THR A 215 42.85 -9.98 -10.07
CA THR A 215 41.67 -10.78 -9.70
C THR A 215 41.21 -11.74 -10.80
N LEU A 216 41.29 -11.34 -12.08
CA LEU A 216 40.93 -12.19 -13.22
C LEU A 216 41.88 -13.39 -13.42
N LYS A 217 43.17 -13.24 -13.12
CA LYS A 217 44.11 -14.38 -13.18
C LYS A 217 43.76 -15.44 -12.13
N ILE A 218 43.40 -14.99 -10.92
CA ILE A 218 42.94 -15.86 -9.84
C ILE A 218 41.61 -16.52 -10.23
N TRP A 219 40.69 -15.77 -10.84
CA TRP A 219 39.41 -16.29 -11.34
C TRP A 219 39.60 -17.43 -12.33
N ARG A 220 40.46 -17.25 -13.35
CA ARG A 220 40.82 -18.31 -14.30
C ARG A 220 41.33 -19.58 -13.63
N THR A 221 42.07 -19.48 -12.53
CA THR A 221 42.57 -20.64 -11.80
C THR A 221 41.43 -21.38 -11.10
N VAL A 222 40.47 -20.66 -10.52
CA VAL A 222 39.25 -21.25 -9.92
C VAL A 222 38.36 -21.89 -10.99
N LEU A 223 38.20 -21.24 -12.15
CA LEU A 223 37.46 -21.80 -13.29
C LEU A 223 38.13 -23.10 -13.80
N LYS A 224 39.47 -23.13 -13.87
CA LYS A 224 40.20 -24.35 -14.23
C LYS A 224 40.04 -25.46 -13.20
N SER A 225 40.01 -25.16 -11.90
CA SER A 225 39.84 -26.20 -10.86
C SER A 225 38.44 -26.83 -10.88
N ALA A 226 37.41 -26.12 -11.35
CA ALA A 226 36.06 -26.65 -11.54
C ALA A 226 35.99 -27.83 -12.54
N SER A 227 36.95 -27.95 -13.46
CA SER A 227 37.07 -29.15 -14.32
C SER A 227 37.36 -30.43 -13.53
N THR A 228 37.92 -30.32 -12.32
CA THR A 228 38.37 -31.47 -11.51
C THR A 228 37.63 -31.65 -10.18
N ASP A 229 37.01 -30.61 -9.64
CA ASP A 229 36.42 -30.60 -8.30
C ASP A 229 35.03 -29.92 -8.28
N ASP A 230 34.00 -30.63 -7.81
CA ASP A 230 32.65 -30.07 -7.68
C ASP A 230 32.57 -28.98 -6.60
N ALA A 231 33.49 -28.96 -5.62
CA ALA A 231 33.60 -27.87 -4.66
C ALA A 231 33.85 -26.51 -5.31
N ALA A 232 34.58 -26.50 -6.44
CA ALA A 232 34.86 -25.29 -7.18
C ALA A 232 33.63 -24.78 -7.92
N ILE A 233 32.74 -25.68 -8.39
CA ILE A 233 31.45 -25.31 -8.99
C ILE A 233 30.57 -24.61 -7.94
N ASP A 234 30.45 -25.20 -6.75
CA ASP A 234 29.70 -24.61 -5.63
C ASP A 234 30.27 -23.24 -5.23
N LEU A 235 31.60 -23.11 -5.16
CA LEU A 235 32.27 -21.86 -4.83
C LEU A 235 32.02 -20.76 -5.89
N ILE A 236 32.06 -21.12 -7.18
CA ILE A 236 31.79 -20.18 -8.28
C ILE A 236 30.35 -19.66 -8.18
N TYR A 237 29.40 -20.54 -7.92
CA TYR A 237 28.01 -20.15 -7.65
C TYR A 237 27.92 -19.21 -6.43
N GLU A 238 28.59 -19.53 -5.32
CA GLU A 238 28.58 -18.66 -4.12
C GLU A 238 29.19 -17.28 -4.37
N ILE A 239 30.30 -17.21 -5.10
CA ILE A 239 30.96 -15.94 -5.46
C ILE A 239 30.00 -15.08 -6.28
N ILE A 240 29.35 -15.66 -7.28
CA ILE A 240 28.43 -14.95 -8.17
C ILE A 240 27.14 -14.58 -7.43
N ALA A 241 26.62 -15.46 -6.57
CA ALA A 241 25.44 -15.19 -5.76
C ALA A 241 25.62 -13.94 -4.87
N TRP A 242 26.81 -13.76 -4.29
CA TRP A 242 27.11 -12.59 -3.45
C TRP A 242 27.73 -11.40 -4.20
N SER A 243 28.09 -11.55 -5.48
CA SER A 243 28.58 -10.44 -6.30
C SER A 243 27.53 -9.33 -6.42
N LYS A 244 27.98 -8.06 -6.38
CA LYS A 244 27.09 -6.88 -6.33
C LYS A 244 27.06 -6.12 -7.65
N SER A 245 25.89 -5.58 -8.00
CA SER A 245 25.68 -4.66 -9.14
C SER A 245 25.36 -3.22 -8.74
N SER A 246 25.34 -2.87 -7.44
CA SER A 246 24.95 -1.54 -6.91
C SER A 246 25.65 -0.31 -7.49
N THR A 247 26.87 -0.44 -8.02
CA THR A 247 27.59 0.66 -8.66
C THR A 247 28.13 0.23 -10.02
N GLY A 248 28.26 1.16 -10.97
CA GLY A 248 28.71 0.85 -12.32
C GLY A 248 30.03 0.06 -12.39
N GLU A 249 31.02 0.39 -11.56
CA GLU A 249 32.29 -0.35 -11.48
C GLU A 249 32.12 -1.80 -10.99
N LYS A 250 31.24 -2.03 -10.01
CA LYS A 250 30.95 -3.38 -9.47
C LYS A 250 30.11 -4.21 -10.43
N CYS A 251 29.16 -3.56 -11.10
CA CYS A 251 28.37 -4.15 -12.17
C CYS A 251 29.29 -4.63 -13.30
N LEU A 252 30.20 -3.77 -13.79
CA LEU A 252 31.18 -4.11 -14.82
C LEU A 252 32.11 -5.26 -14.38
N PHE A 253 32.59 -5.24 -13.14
CA PHE A 253 33.41 -6.31 -12.60
C PHE A 253 32.67 -7.66 -12.57
N THR A 254 31.44 -7.67 -12.06
CA THR A 254 30.60 -8.87 -12.01
C THR A 254 30.27 -9.38 -13.42
N ASN A 255 30.01 -8.46 -14.37
CA ASN A 255 29.80 -8.78 -15.77
C ASN A 255 31.01 -9.52 -16.36
N ASN A 256 32.22 -9.02 -16.13
CA ASN A 256 33.45 -9.65 -16.62
C ASN A 256 33.69 -11.04 -16.03
N LEU A 257 33.38 -11.25 -14.74
CA LEU A 257 33.46 -12.58 -14.12
C LEU A 257 32.51 -13.58 -14.79
N LEU A 258 31.30 -13.14 -15.15
CA LEU A 258 30.30 -13.97 -15.82
C LEU A 258 30.68 -14.30 -17.26
N LEU A 259 31.14 -13.32 -18.03
CA LEU A 259 31.62 -13.53 -19.40
C LEU A 259 32.77 -14.55 -19.43
N GLU A 260 33.78 -14.35 -18.57
CA GLU A 260 34.94 -15.24 -18.49
C GLU A 260 34.57 -16.66 -18.00
N ALA A 261 33.58 -16.77 -17.12
CA ALA A 261 33.05 -18.08 -16.71
C ALA A 261 32.35 -18.79 -17.87
N LEU A 262 31.53 -18.08 -18.65
CA LEU A 262 30.84 -18.65 -19.82
C LEU A 262 31.80 -19.04 -20.95
N ASP A 263 32.88 -18.29 -21.16
CA ASP A 263 33.92 -18.60 -22.15
C ASP A 263 34.75 -19.85 -21.82
N THR A 264 34.96 -20.10 -20.53
CA THR A 264 35.86 -21.19 -20.08
C THR A 264 35.17 -22.54 -19.95
N PHE A 265 33.85 -22.57 -19.71
CA PHE A 265 33.13 -23.83 -19.54
C PHE A 265 32.70 -24.44 -20.89
N PRO A 266 33.12 -25.67 -21.21
CA PRO A 266 32.70 -26.36 -22.43
C PRO A 266 31.21 -26.72 -22.40
N ASP A 267 30.63 -27.04 -23.56
CA ASP A 267 29.25 -27.53 -23.74
C ASP A 267 29.14 -28.99 -23.25
N ASP A 268 29.38 -29.21 -21.95
CA ASP A 268 29.40 -30.51 -21.29
C ASP A 268 28.27 -30.64 -20.24
N LYS A 269 27.68 -31.84 -20.14
CA LYS A 269 26.59 -32.18 -19.20
C LYS A 269 26.84 -31.80 -17.73
N ARG A 270 28.10 -31.71 -17.31
CA ARG A 270 28.49 -31.33 -15.95
C ARG A 270 28.27 -29.85 -15.67
N PHE A 271 28.50 -28.98 -16.66
CA PHE A 271 28.42 -27.53 -16.50
C PHE A 271 27.12 -26.93 -17.02
N ASP A 272 26.30 -27.69 -17.76
CA ASP A 272 25.03 -27.21 -18.33
C ASP A 272 24.16 -26.44 -17.33
N ALA A 273 23.97 -26.97 -16.12
CA ALA A 273 23.14 -26.32 -15.10
C ALA A 273 23.74 -24.98 -14.64
N LEU A 274 25.05 -24.96 -14.35
CA LEU A 274 25.74 -23.73 -13.96
C LEU A 274 25.70 -22.70 -15.10
N ARG A 275 25.96 -23.10 -16.36
CA ARG A 275 25.96 -22.19 -17.51
C ARG A 275 24.61 -21.55 -17.75
N VAL A 276 23.52 -22.31 -17.57
CA VAL A 276 22.14 -21.77 -17.60
C VAL A 276 21.96 -20.71 -16.51
N ASP A 277 22.35 -21.00 -15.28
CA ASP A 277 22.22 -20.08 -14.15
C ASP A 277 23.04 -18.79 -14.36
N LEU A 278 24.26 -18.93 -14.88
CA LEU A 278 25.14 -17.81 -15.22
C LEU A 278 24.58 -16.97 -16.36
N CYS A 279 24.00 -17.60 -17.39
CA CYS A 279 23.34 -16.90 -18.49
C CYS A 279 22.14 -16.08 -18.01
N MET A 280 21.32 -16.63 -17.11
CA MET A 280 20.19 -15.91 -16.51
C MET A 280 20.68 -14.72 -15.67
N CYS A 281 21.75 -14.91 -14.89
CA CYS A 281 22.39 -13.84 -14.12
C CYS A 281 22.96 -12.73 -15.03
N LEU A 282 23.63 -13.12 -16.12
CA LEU A 282 24.18 -12.20 -17.13
C LEU A 282 23.08 -11.36 -17.78
N ALA A 283 21.93 -11.95 -18.12
CA ALA A 283 20.80 -11.22 -18.67
C ALA A 283 20.28 -10.14 -17.70
N ALA A 284 20.18 -10.46 -16.41
CA ALA A 284 19.77 -9.50 -15.39
C ALA A 284 20.80 -8.38 -15.18
N ILE A 285 22.10 -8.72 -15.10
CA ILE A 285 23.18 -7.73 -14.97
C ILE A 285 23.31 -6.85 -16.21
N THR A 286 22.99 -7.36 -17.40
CA THR A 286 22.99 -6.56 -18.63
C THR A 286 22.06 -5.35 -18.51
N LYS A 287 20.93 -5.50 -17.79
CA LYS A 287 20.02 -4.39 -17.49
C LYS A 287 20.64 -3.35 -16.58
N ASP A 288 21.31 -3.77 -15.51
CA ASP A 288 22.03 -2.85 -14.60
C ASP A 288 23.22 -2.17 -15.30
N LEU A 289 23.86 -2.87 -16.24
CA LEU A 289 24.99 -2.39 -17.03
C LEU A 289 24.55 -1.30 -18.01
N VAL A 290 23.41 -1.49 -18.69
CA VAL A 290 22.79 -0.46 -19.55
C VAL A 290 22.30 0.72 -18.72
N ALA A 291 21.70 0.49 -17.55
CA ALA A 291 21.32 1.57 -16.64
C ALA A 291 22.53 2.41 -16.16
N SER A 292 23.72 1.80 -16.15
CA SER A 292 25.00 2.46 -15.84
C SER A 292 25.72 3.04 -17.07
N ASN A 293 25.09 3.02 -18.25
CA ASN A 293 25.61 3.51 -19.54
C ASN A 293 26.87 2.81 -20.09
N TYR A 294 27.05 1.51 -19.82
CA TYR A 294 28.10 0.70 -20.44
C TYR A 294 27.59 -0.05 -21.69
N ASP A 295 28.51 -0.58 -22.50
CA ASP A 295 28.19 -1.33 -23.73
C ASP A 295 27.76 -2.79 -23.43
N PRO A 296 26.52 -3.20 -23.81
CA PRO A 296 26.02 -4.55 -23.58
C PRO A 296 26.31 -5.55 -24.73
N SER A 297 27.01 -5.16 -25.79
CA SER A 297 27.13 -5.93 -27.04
C SER A 297 27.72 -7.33 -26.83
N ASP A 298 28.78 -7.45 -26.03
CA ASP A 298 29.41 -8.74 -25.72
C ASP A 298 28.45 -9.67 -24.96
N ASN A 299 27.62 -9.12 -24.07
CA ASN A 299 26.63 -9.90 -23.33
C ASN A 299 25.62 -10.56 -24.27
N PHE A 300 25.14 -9.83 -25.29
CA PHE A 300 24.20 -10.38 -26.27
C PHE A 300 24.80 -11.54 -27.06
N LEU A 301 26.09 -11.47 -27.42
CA LEU A 301 26.78 -12.54 -28.12
C LEU A 301 26.93 -13.81 -27.27
N HIS A 302 27.32 -13.67 -26.00
CA HIS A 302 27.49 -14.82 -25.09
C HIS A 302 26.14 -15.44 -24.70
N ILE A 303 25.10 -14.62 -24.51
CA ILE A 303 23.75 -15.15 -24.28
C ILE A 303 23.29 -15.92 -25.52
N LEU A 304 23.51 -15.39 -26.73
CA LEU A 304 23.16 -16.07 -27.97
C LEU A 304 23.93 -17.39 -28.14
N SER A 305 25.21 -17.45 -27.78
CA SER A 305 26.01 -18.68 -27.88
C SER A 305 25.47 -19.80 -26.96
N VAL A 306 25.11 -19.47 -25.71
CA VAL A 306 24.49 -20.41 -24.76
C VAL A 306 23.10 -20.84 -25.24
N LEU A 307 22.34 -19.93 -25.85
CA LEU A 307 21.03 -20.24 -26.42
C LEU A 307 21.13 -21.24 -27.59
N HIS A 308 22.16 -21.10 -28.44
CA HIS A 308 22.40 -22.06 -29.53
C HIS A 308 22.83 -23.44 -29.02
N SER A 309 23.69 -23.53 -28.00
CA SER A 309 24.13 -24.81 -27.47
C SER A 309 23.02 -25.56 -26.73
N THR A 310 22.16 -24.85 -26.01
CA THR A 310 21.01 -25.44 -25.30
C THR A 310 19.91 -25.97 -26.23
N LYS A 311 19.69 -25.34 -27.39
CA LYS A 311 18.72 -25.81 -28.40
C LYS A 311 19.11 -27.14 -29.05
N ALA A 312 20.39 -27.48 -29.06
CA ALA A 312 20.90 -28.74 -29.61
C ALA A 312 20.76 -29.94 -28.64
N GLY A 313 20.47 -29.69 -27.35
CA GLY A 313 20.28 -30.74 -26.34
C GLY A 313 18.79 -31.01 -26.07
N ASP A 314 18.40 -32.29 -26.02
CA ASP A 314 17.01 -32.77 -25.77
C ASP A 314 16.40 -32.40 -24.38
N LYS A 315 16.95 -31.44 -23.63
CA LYS A 315 16.48 -31.08 -22.28
C LYS A 315 16.27 -29.58 -22.10
N LYS A 316 15.00 -29.16 -22.11
CA LYS A 316 14.53 -27.81 -21.73
C LYS A 316 14.87 -27.52 -20.26
N ARG A 317 16.04 -26.93 -19.99
CA ARG A 317 16.44 -26.45 -18.64
C ARG A 317 16.42 -24.93 -18.51
N LEU A 318 16.56 -24.21 -19.62
CA LEU A 318 16.55 -22.74 -19.63
C LEU A 318 15.12 -22.22 -19.65
N ASN A 319 14.79 -21.31 -18.74
CA ASN A 319 13.49 -20.66 -18.73
C ASN A 319 13.49 -19.48 -19.73
N TYR A 320 13.17 -19.79 -21.00
CA TYR A 320 13.10 -18.80 -22.09
C TYR A 320 12.12 -17.67 -21.81
N ASN A 321 11.06 -17.93 -21.03
CA ASN A 321 10.04 -16.94 -20.69
C ASN A 321 10.57 -15.87 -19.74
N VAL A 322 11.25 -16.27 -18.66
CA VAL A 322 11.87 -15.32 -17.72
C VAL A 322 12.94 -14.48 -18.42
N LEU A 323 13.73 -15.09 -19.31
CA LEU A 323 14.73 -14.39 -20.10
C LEU A 323 14.09 -13.33 -21.02
N LEU A 324 13.02 -13.71 -21.73
CA LEU A 324 12.29 -12.80 -22.61
C LEU A 324 11.62 -11.65 -21.84
N MET A 325 11.11 -11.90 -20.63
CA MET A 325 10.54 -10.85 -19.78
C MET A 325 11.58 -9.85 -19.26
N ILE A 326 12.78 -10.32 -18.88
CA ILE A 326 13.91 -9.43 -18.51
C ILE A 326 14.32 -8.58 -19.71
N PHE A 327 14.35 -9.18 -20.89
CA PHE A 327 14.66 -8.50 -22.14
C PHE A 327 13.59 -7.48 -22.55
N ALA A 328 12.32 -7.73 -22.31
CA ALA A 328 11.26 -6.74 -22.51
C ALA A 328 11.42 -5.51 -21.60
N ASP A 329 11.94 -5.70 -20.38
CA ASP A 329 12.27 -4.61 -19.45
C ASP A 329 13.53 -3.86 -19.89
N LEU A 330 14.57 -4.59 -20.33
CA LEU A 330 15.80 -4.02 -20.89
C LEU A 330 15.52 -3.12 -22.10
N LEU A 331 14.64 -3.58 -23.00
CA LEU A 331 14.34 -2.89 -24.27
C LEU A 331 13.78 -1.48 -24.05
N GLN A 332 13.07 -1.23 -22.94
CA GLN A 332 12.51 0.08 -22.62
C GLN A 332 13.57 1.16 -22.35
N ASN A 333 14.79 0.75 -21.98
CA ASN A 333 15.88 1.65 -21.61
C ASN A 333 17.11 1.50 -22.53
N LEU A 334 17.01 0.70 -23.59
CA LEU A 334 18.14 0.40 -24.47
C LEU A 334 18.39 1.53 -25.47
N ALA A 335 19.65 1.96 -25.61
CA ALA A 335 20.02 2.95 -26.60
C ALA A 335 19.88 2.39 -28.05
N PRO A 336 19.42 3.20 -29.03
CA PRO A 336 19.17 2.73 -30.40
C PRO A 336 20.35 2.03 -31.09
N GLY A 337 21.59 2.38 -30.74
CA GLY A 337 22.80 1.78 -31.31
C GLY A 337 22.96 0.27 -31.03
N TYR A 338 22.39 -0.22 -29.92
CA TYR A 338 22.52 -1.63 -29.50
C TYR A 338 21.30 -2.48 -29.85
N VAL A 339 20.21 -1.86 -30.33
CA VAL A 339 18.93 -2.52 -30.61
C VAL A 339 19.09 -3.66 -31.63
N LEU A 340 19.85 -3.45 -32.71
CA LEU A 340 20.00 -4.47 -33.76
C LEU A 340 20.64 -5.77 -33.23
N GLY A 341 21.68 -5.66 -32.40
CA GLY A 341 22.32 -6.82 -31.76
C GLY A 341 21.37 -7.53 -30.81
N PHE A 342 20.58 -6.77 -30.07
CA PHE A 342 19.57 -7.28 -29.15
C PHE A 342 18.40 -7.98 -29.85
N LEU A 343 17.86 -7.44 -30.95
CA LEU A 343 16.74 -8.04 -31.69
C LEU A 343 17.08 -9.42 -32.26
N ARG A 344 18.36 -9.69 -32.57
CA ARG A 344 18.81 -11.05 -32.97
C ARG A 344 18.59 -12.08 -31.87
N VAL A 345 18.86 -11.71 -30.62
CA VAL A 345 18.60 -12.58 -29.45
C VAL A 345 17.10 -12.80 -29.28
N VAL A 346 16.30 -11.72 -29.37
CA VAL A 346 14.83 -11.80 -29.28
C VAL A 346 14.26 -12.73 -30.35
N ARG A 347 14.70 -12.61 -31.61
CA ARG A 347 14.25 -13.48 -32.72
C ARG A 347 14.55 -14.95 -32.46
N PHE A 348 15.71 -15.27 -31.89
CA PHE A 348 16.05 -16.64 -31.51
C PHE A 348 15.09 -17.19 -30.43
N LEU A 349 14.80 -16.38 -29.40
CA LEU A 349 13.89 -16.77 -28.32
C LEU A 349 12.46 -17.00 -28.81
N LEU A 350 11.95 -16.11 -29.67
CA LEU A 350 10.63 -16.26 -30.27
C LEU A 350 10.51 -17.56 -31.08
N GLY A 351 11.58 -17.95 -31.80
CA GLY A 351 11.64 -19.22 -32.54
C GLY A 351 11.82 -20.48 -31.67
N SER A 352 11.97 -20.34 -30.35
CA SER A 352 12.18 -21.45 -29.40
C SER A 352 10.93 -21.77 -28.57
N GLY A 353 9.89 -20.91 -28.64
CA GLY A 353 8.55 -21.21 -28.13
C GLY A 353 8.22 -20.63 -26.75
N CYS A 354 8.14 -19.29 -26.63
CA CYS A 354 7.74 -18.61 -25.40
C CYS A 354 6.21 -18.46 -25.26
N HIS A 355 5.69 -18.36 -24.03
CA HIS A 355 4.27 -18.11 -23.77
C HIS A 355 3.81 -16.72 -24.23
N ARG A 356 2.50 -16.50 -24.34
CA ARG A 356 1.85 -15.32 -24.90
C ARG A 356 2.19 -14.06 -24.15
N LEU A 357 2.08 -14.06 -22.82
CA LEU A 357 2.38 -12.87 -22.01
C LEU A 357 3.81 -12.33 -22.24
N SER A 358 4.84 -13.18 -22.25
CA SER A 358 6.23 -12.74 -22.43
C SER A 358 6.47 -12.18 -23.85
N ARG A 359 5.81 -12.75 -24.87
CA ARG A 359 5.80 -12.20 -26.24
C ARG A 359 5.11 -10.84 -26.32
N LEU A 360 3.96 -10.66 -25.67
CA LEU A 360 3.24 -9.38 -25.63
C LEU A 360 4.02 -8.30 -24.87
N MET A 361 4.76 -8.66 -23.82
CA MET A 361 5.66 -7.72 -23.13
C MET A 361 6.79 -7.23 -24.05
N ILE A 362 7.36 -8.10 -24.89
CA ILE A 362 8.33 -7.68 -25.91
C ILE A 362 7.66 -6.81 -26.98
N MET A 363 6.44 -7.18 -27.38
CA MET A 363 5.66 -6.41 -28.35
C MET A 363 5.49 -4.95 -27.89
N ASP A 364 5.23 -4.71 -26.61
CA ASP A 364 5.17 -3.37 -26.02
C ASP A 364 6.45 -2.56 -26.30
N GLY A 365 7.62 -3.15 -26.07
CA GLY A 365 8.91 -2.49 -26.33
C GLY A 365 9.16 -2.26 -27.83
N VAL A 366 8.78 -3.21 -28.69
CA VAL A 366 8.92 -3.07 -30.15
C VAL A 366 7.99 -1.98 -30.70
N VAL A 367 6.74 -1.92 -30.24
CA VAL A 367 5.78 -0.87 -30.61
C VAL A 367 6.29 0.50 -30.15
N GLN A 368 6.88 0.59 -28.96
CA GLN A 368 7.51 1.83 -28.49
C GLN A 368 8.68 2.25 -29.39
N LEU A 369 9.54 1.32 -29.82
CA LEU A 369 10.64 1.61 -30.75
C LEU A 369 10.15 2.10 -32.12
N LEU A 370 9.06 1.52 -32.65
CA LEU A 370 8.45 1.98 -33.91
C LEU A 370 7.92 3.41 -33.82
N GLY A 371 7.49 3.84 -32.62
CA GLY A 371 7.03 5.20 -32.36
C GLY A 371 8.14 6.21 -32.01
N GLN A 372 9.40 5.77 -31.82
CA GLN A 372 10.50 6.65 -31.45
C GLN A 372 11.07 7.40 -32.66
N GLN A 373 11.30 8.70 -32.50
CA GLN A 373 12.02 9.51 -33.49
C GLN A 373 13.54 9.35 -33.30
N THR A 374 14.19 8.53 -34.11
CA THR A 374 15.64 8.30 -34.04
C THR A 374 16.31 8.45 -35.41
N PHE A 375 17.60 8.79 -35.41
CA PHE A 375 18.43 8.86 -36.62
C PHE A 375 18.83 7.47 -37.17
N ILE A 376 18.75 6.43 -36.34
CA ILE A 376 19.12 5.06 -36.69
C ILE A 376 17.84 4.30 -37.03
N GLN A 377 17.63 3.99 -38.30
CA GLN A 377 16.41 3.31 -38.78
C GLN A 377 16.64 1.83 -39.17
N SER A 378 17.88 1.34 -39.07
CA SER A 378 18.28 0.00 -39.54
C SER A 378 17.58 -1.16 -38.82
N TYR A 379 16.99 -0.93 -37.65
CA TYR A 379 16.28 -1.95 -36.88
C TYR A 379 14.77 -1.99 -37.15
N LEU A 380 14.21 -1.03 -37.90
CA LEU A 380 12.75 -0.91 -38.08
C LEU A 380 12.15 -2.10 -38.85
N GLU A 381 12.84 -2.60 -39.89
CA GLU A 381 12.40 -3.79 -40.62
C GLU A 381 12.39 -5.04 -39.73
N ASP A 382 13.40 -5.20 -38.87
CA ASP A 382 13.45 -6.30 -37.90
C ASP A 382 12.36 -6.17 -36.82
N CYS A 383 12.04 -4.94 -36.38
CA CYS A 383 10.92 -4.66 -35.49
C CYS A 383 9.59 -5.09 -36.11
N ASP A 384 9.33 -4.75 -37.38
CA ASP A 384 8.10 -5.13 -38.09
C ASP A 384 8.01 -6.65 -38.29
N ASN A 385 9.13 -7.30 -38.64
CA ASN A 385 9.19 -8.76 -38.73
C ASN A 385 8.87 -9.45 -37.39
N ILE A 386 9.41 -8.95 -36.28
CA ILE A 386 9.14 -9.47 -34.94
C ILE A 386 7.68 -9.22 -34.54
N LEU A 387 7.15 -8.02 -34.80
CA LEU A 387 5.77 -7.67 -34.53
C LEU A 387 4.81 -8.63 -35.26
N ASN A 388 5.01 -8.81 -36.57
CA ASN A 388 4.21 -9.73 -37.38
C ASN A 388 4.35 -11.19 -36.91
N ALA A 389 5.55 -11.62 -36.48
CA ALA A 389 5.73 -12.96 -35.91
C ALA A 389 4.92 -13.17 -34.63
N ILE A 390 4.86 -12.17 -33.73
CA ILE A 390 4.09 -12.23 -32.47
C ILE A 390 2.57 -12.17 -32.74
N LEU A 391 2.13 -11.32 -33.67
CA LEU A 391 0.70 -11.21 -34.00
C LEU A 391 0.16 -12.49 -34.66
N ASN A 392 0.95 -13.11 -35.54
CA ASN A 392 0.55 -14.33 -36.24
C ASN A 392 0.59 -15.59 -35.36
N ASP A 393 1.44 -15.64 -34.32
CA ASP A 393 1.53 -16.78 -33.41
C ASP A 393 0.76 -16.53 -32.11
N GLN A 394 -0.52 -16.90 -32.12
CA GLN A 394 -1.41 -16.79 -30.97
C GLN A 394 -1.32 -17.99 -30.01
N ARG A 395 -0.64 -19.08 -30.40
CA ARG A 395 -0.59 -20.31 -29.60
C ARG A 395 0.15 -20.08 -28.29
N ASP A 396 -0.43 -20.49 -27.18
CA ASP A 396 0.28 -20.56 -25.91
C ASP A 396 1.04 -21.87 -25.80
N ILE A 397 2.37 -21.79 -25.73
CA ILE A 397 3.24 -22.96 -25.55
C ILE A 397 3.33 -23.19 -24.04
N VAL A 398 2.68 -24.26 -23.59
CA VAL A 398 2.77 -24.75 -22.21
C VAL A 398 4.10 -25.49 -22.09
N ASP A 399 5.09 -24.86 -21.47
CA ASP A 399 6.20 -25.60 -20.90
C ASP A 399 5.77 -26.08 -19.51
N GLU A 400 5.78 -27.40 -19.29
CA GLU A 400 5.59 -28.00 -17.97
C GLU A 400 6.51 -27.29 -16.97
N ALA A 401 5.94 -26.67 -15.94
CA ALA A 401 6.63 -25.86 -14.93
C ALA A 401 7.67 -26.65 -14.08
N ASP A 402 7.85 -27.95 -14.36
CA ASP A 402 8.63 -28.91 -13.58
C ASP A 402 10.09 -29.10 -14.06
N THR A 403 10.65 -28.17 -14.83
CA THR A 403 12.04 -28.27 -15.28
C THR A 403 13.01 -27.77 -14.21
N THR A 404 13.19 -28.55 -13.13
CA THR A 404 14.20 -28.45 -12.05
C THR A 404 14.37 -27.06 -11.40
N PRO A 405 14.24 -26.92 -10.07
CA PRO A 405 14.43 -25.63 -9.40
C PRO A 405 15.91 -25.23 -9.47
N SER A 406 16.31 -24.57 -10.55
CA SER A 406 17.57 -23.83 -10.53
C SER A 406 17.41 -22.72 -9.48
N CYS A 407 18.35 -22.64 -8.54
CA CYS A 407 18.37 -21.56 -7.56
C CYS A 407 18.74 -20.21 -8.19
N ALA A 408 18.95 -20.17 -9.53
CA ALA A 408 19.33 -19.00 -10.30
C ALA A 408 18.41 -17.80 -10.09
N TRP A 409 17.12 -18.04 -9.88
CA TRP A 409 16.16 -16.94 -9.71
C TRP A 409 16.46 -16.09 -8.46
N ALA A 410 17.14 -16.63 -7.46
CA ALA A 410 17.50 -15.91 -6.24
C ALA A 410 18.82 -15.10 -6.38
N LEU A 411 19.54 -15.23 -7.49
CA LEU A 411 20.83 -14.53 -7.72
C LEU A 411 20.64 -13.03 -7.93
N HIS A 412 19.47 -12.61 -8.42
CA HIS A 412 19.16 -11.21 -8.73
C HIS A 412 17.69 -10.88 -8.45
N ALA A 413 17.42 -9.65 -8.01
CA ALA A 413 16.06 -9.21 -7.67
C ALA A 413 15.09 -9.27 -8.87
N ASP A 414 15.55 -8.88 -10.06
CA ASP A 414 14.72 -8.95 -11.28
C ASP A 414 14.45 -10.40 -11.73
N LEU A 415 15.39 -11.32 -11.51
CA LEU A 415 15.17 -12.74 -11.78
C LEU A 415 14.09 -13.30 -10.87
N ALA A 416 14.13 -12.96 -9.57
CA ALA A 416 13.12 -13.36 -8.62
C ALA A 416 11.74 -12.80 -9.01
N LYS A 417 11.67 -11.51 -9.38
CA LYS A 417 10.44 -10.86 -9.86
C LYS A 417 9.82 -11.61 -11.05
N TYR A 418 10.58 -11.79 -12.14
CA TYR A 418 10.04 -12.39 -13.37
C TYR A 418 9.83 -13.90 -13.27
N HIS A 419 10.57 -14.59 -12.39
CA HIS A 419 10.28 -15.99 -12.04
C HIS A 419 8.88 -16.11 -11.40
N GLN A 420 8.54 -15.24 -10.44
CA GLN A 420 7.22 -15.26 -9.81
C GLN A 420 6.09 -14.94 -10.80
N ILE A 421 6.31 -14.00 -11.72
CA ILE A 421 5.35 -13.69 -12.80
C ILE A 421 5.19 -14.88 -13.74
N ASN A 422 6.27 -15.60 -14.07
CA ASN A 422 6.20 -16.80 -14.91
C ASN A 422 5.38 -17.92 -14.26
N VAL A 423 5.62 -18.18 -12.98
CA VAL A 423 4.87 -19.20 -12.21
C VAL A 423 3.39 -18.81 -12.11
N TRP A 424 3.09 -17.53 -11.88
CA TRP A 424 1.72 -17.03 -11.88
C TRP A 424 1.05 -17.19 -13.25
N TRP A 425 1.72 -16.83 -14.35
CA TRP A 425 1.13 -16.96 -15.69
C TRP A 425 0.81 -18.41 -16.04
N ALA A 426 1.68 -19.36 -15.66
CA ALA A 426 1.39 -20.78 -15.79
C ALA A 426 0.10 -21.17 -15.03
N SER A 427 -0.11 -20.65 -13.81
CA SER A 427 -1.36 -20.91 -13.06
C SER A 427 -2.60 -20.25 -13.66
N VAL A 428 -2.46 -19.13 -14.39
CA VAL A 428 -3.57 -18.48 -15.11
C VAL A 428 -4.01 -19.32 -16.32
N GLN A 429 -3.06 -20.02 -16.96
CA GLN A 429 -3.36 -20.94 -18.06
C GLN A 429 -4.16 -22.17 -17.56
N ASP A 430 -3.87 -22.62 -16.34
CA ASP A 430 -4.63 -23.70 -15.70
C ASP A 430 -6.01 -23.23 -15.20
N ASP A 431 -6.08 -22.03 -14.62
CA ASP A 431 -7.31 -21.44 -14.07
C ASP A 431 -7.44 -19.94 -14.38
N THR A 432 -8.35 -19.61 -15.29
CA THR A 432 -8.67 -18.24 -15.69
C THR A 432 -9.20 -17.36 -14.54
N ALA A 433 -9.73 -17.95 -13.46
CA ALA A 433 -10.16 -17.19 -12.29
C ALA A 433 -8.98 -16.50 -11.59
N SER A 434 -7.77 -17.06 -11.69
CA SER A 434 -6.54 -16.48 -11.14
C SER A 434 -6.22 -15.09 -11.72
N LEU A 435 -6.54 -14.88 -13.00
CA LEU A 435 -6.39 -13.56 -13.64
C LEU A 435 -7.39 -12.55 -13.06
N GLN A 436 -8.65 -12.96 -12.89
CA GLN A 436 -9.67 -12.08 -12.33
C GLN A 436 -9.37 -11.73 -10.87
N THR A 437 -8.85 -12.67 -10.07
CA THR A 437 -8.40 -12.38 -8.71
C THR A 437 -7.24 -11.39 -8.69
N PHE A 438 -6.29 -11.53 -9.61
CA PHE A 438 -5.17 -10.60 -9.75
C PHE A 438 -5.63 -9.18 -10.11
N LEU A 439 -6.55 -9.03 -11.07
CA LEU A 439 -7.07 -7.72 -11.48
C LEU A 439 -7.92 -7.04 -10.40
N ASN A 440 -8.63 -7.82 -9.59
CA ASN A 440 -9.39 -7.28 -8.45
C ASN A 440 -8.48 -6.88 -7.28
N SER A 441 -7.38 -7.59 -7.05
CA SER A 441 -6.47 -7.31 -5.93
C SER A 441 -5.47 -6.21 -6.24
N ILE A 442 -5.01 -6.09 -7.49
CA ILE A 442 -3.97 -5.11 -7.89
C ILE A 442 -4.40 -3.67 -7.58
N SER A 443 -5.69 -3.33 -7.74
CA SER A 443 -6.22 -2.01 -7.43
C SER A 443 -6.00 -1.56 -5.97
N GLN A 444 -5.78 -2.51 -5.06
CA GLN A 444 -5.55 -2.25 -3.65
C GLN A 444 -4.07 -1.94 -3.33
N HIS A 445 -3.14 -2.25 -4.25
CA HIS A 445 -1.69 -2.21 -4.02
C HIS A 445 -0.93 -1.21 -4.91
N SER A 446 -1.13 0.08 -4.64
CA SER A 446 -0.57 1.18 -5.43
C SER A 446 0.92 1.11 -5.85
N ARG A 447 1.79 0.43 -5.10
CA ARG A 447 3.23 0.30 -5.38
C ARG A 447 3.59 -0.97 -6.14
N PHE A 448 2.83 -2.04 -5.96
CA PHE A 448 3.05 -3.29 -6.70
C PHE A 448 2.73 -3.07 -8.19
N ASP A 449 1.69 -2.28 -8.46
CA ASP A 449 1.28 -1.85 -9.80
C ASP A 449 2.44 -1.25 -10.62
N GLU A 450 3.27 -0.41 -10.00
CA GLU A 450 4.45 0.18 -10.65
C GLU A 450 5.46 -0.88 -11.07
N LYS A 451 5.59 -1.96 -10.28
CA LYS A 451 6.50 -3.07 -10.60
C LYS A 451 5.96 -3.98 -11.67
N VAL A 452 4.64 -4.10 -11.79
CA VAL A 452 3.97 -5.01 -12.73
C VAL A 452 3.43 -4.25 -13.96
N GLN A 453 3.73 -2.95 -14.10
CA GLN A 453 3.24 -2.12 -15.20
C GLN A 453 3.55 -2.68 -16.60
N LEU A 454 4.74 -3.25 -16.82
CA LEU A 454 5.07 -3.90 -18.11
C LEU A 454 4.18 -5.11 -18.39
N VAL A 455 3.84 -5.90 -17.36
CA VAL A 455 2.90 -7.03 -17.47
C VAL A 455 1.51 -6.49 -17.80
N LEU A 456 1.04 -5.43 -17.14
CA LEU A 456 -0.24 -4.80 -17.44
C LEU A 456 -0.31 -4.28 -18.88
N ARG A 457 0.77 -3.67 -19.40
CA ARG A 457 0.86 -3.27 -20.81
C ARG A 457 0.91 -4.46 -21.76
N GLY A 458 1.55 -5.56 -21.37
CA GLY A 458 1.47 -6.83 -22.11
C GLY A 458 0.04 -7.36 -22.19
N LEU A 459 -0.68 -7.40 -21.06
CA LEU A 459 -2.08 -7.81 -20.99
C LEU A 459 -3.01 -6.89 -21.78
N PHE A 460 -2.72 -5.60 -21.86
CA PHE A 460 -3.50 -4.64 -22.64
C PHE A 460 -3.62 -5.01 -24.13
N TYR A 461 -2.59 -5.66 -24.69
CA TYR A 461 -2.59 -6.16 -26.08
C TYR A 461 -3.21 -7.55 -26.27
N MET A 462 -3.76 -8.16 -25.22
CA MET A 462 -4.29 -9.51 -25.30
C MET A 462 -5.74 -9.50 -25.82
N ASP A 463 -5.92 -9.98 -27.05
CA ASP A 463 -7.23 -9.98 -27.74
C ASP A 463 -8.26 -10.91 -27.09
N GLU A 464 -7.80 -11.99 -26.44
CA GLU A 464 -8.63 -13.02 -25.79
C GLU A 464 -9.29 -12.53 -24.49
N LEU A 465 -8.89 -11.36 -23.97
CA LEU A 465 -9.49 -10.81 -22.75
C LEU A 465 -10.95 -10.42 -22.98
N SER A 466 -11.80 -10.81 -22.03
CA SER A 466 -13.16 -10.25 -21.92
C SER A 466 -13.10 -8.71 -21.81
N HIS A 467 -14.12 -8.04 -22.33
CA HIS A 467 -14.15 -6.57 -22.34
C HIS A 467 -14.02 -5.98 -20.92
N ASP A 468 -14.60 -6.64 -19.92
CA ASP A 468 -14.55 -6.20 -18.53
C ASP A 468 -13.13 -6.33 -17.95
N ASN A 469 -12.44 -7.45 -18.20
CA ASN A 469 -11.05 -7.63 -17.75
C ASN A 469 -10.09 -6.65 -18.46
N TRP A 470 -10.27 -6.45 -19.77
CA TRP A 470 -9.50 -5.45 -20.52
C TRP A 470 -9.73 -4.04 -19.96
N ARG A 471 -10.99 -3.69 -19.63
CA ARG A 471 -11.33 -2.40 -19.04
C ARG A 471 -10.68 -2.21 -17.67
N GLN A 472 -10.67 -3.24 -16.82
CA GLN A 472 -9.95 -3.19 -15.55
C GLN A 472 -8.45 -2.94 -15.75
N VAL A 473 -7.78 -3.67 -16.66
CA VAL A 473 -6.37 -3.45 -17.00
C VAL A 473 -6.14 -2.02 -17.47
N PHE A 474 -7.00 -1.52 -18.36
CA PHE A 474 -6.92 -0.17 -18.90
C PHE A 474 -7.07 0.88 -17.79
N ASP A 475 -8.08 0.76 -16.93
CA ASP A 475 -8.33 1.66 -15.80
C ASP A 475 -7.14 1.69 -14.83
N GLN A 476 -6.50 0.55 -14.57
CA GLN A 476 -5.26 0.50 -13.77
C GLN A 476 -4.08 1.20 -14.45
N LEU A 477 -3.88 1.02 -15.76
CA LEU A 477 -2.84 1.72 -16.51
C LEU A 477 -3.05 3.24 -16.49
N ILE A 478 -4.30 3.71 -16.53
CA ILE A 478 -4.66 5.12 -16.41
C ILE A 478 -4.29 5.65 -15.02
N VAL A 479 -4.62 4.92 -13.95
CA VAL A 479 -4.23 5.28 -12.58
C VAL A 479 -2.71 5.41 -12.47
N LEU A 480 -1.95 4.49 -13.09
CA LEU A 480 -0.49 4.54 -13.12
C LEU A 480 0.06 5.72 -13.93
N SER A 481 -0.57 6.08 -15.05
CA SER A 481 -0.15 7.24 -15.86
C SER A 481 -0.32 8.57 -15.14
N LYS A 482 -1.25 8.66 -14.18
CA LYS A 482 -1.45 9.88 -13.37
C LYS A 482 -0.35 10.06 -12.31
N LYS A 483 0.36 8.99 -11.93
CA LYS A 483 1.40 9.01 -10.88
C LYS A 483 2.76 9.52 -11.38
N SER A 484 3.12 9.25 -12.64
CA SER A 484 4.40 9.72 -13.22
C SER A 484 4.30 10.06 -14.70
N GLU A 485 5.04 11.09 -15.11
CA GLU A 485 5.07 11.54 -16.51
C GLU A 485 5.71 10.49 -17.44
N GLU A 486 6.72 9.77 -16.96
CA GLU A 486 7.37 8.65 -17.66
C GLU A 486 6.41 7.48 -17.94
N ASN A 487 5.52 7.16 -16.98
CA ASN A 487 4.51 6.13 -17.19
C ASN A 487 3.47 6.59 -18.21
N CYS A 488 3.13 7.88 -18.18
CA CYS A 488 2.23 8.49 -19.12
C CYS A 488 2.81 8.46 -20.55
N THR A 489 4.09 8.77 -20.75
CA THR A 489 4.74 8.68 -22.08
C THR A 489 4.83 7.24 -22.57
N ARG A 490 5.18 6.28 -21.70
CA ARG A 490 5.22 4.84 -22.04
C ARG A 490 3.85 4.27 -22.41
N LEU A 491 2.74 4.83 -21.93
CA LEU A 491 1.38 4.39 -22.26
C LEU A 491 0.85 4.99 -23.58
N MET A 492 1.38 6.14 -24.03
CA MET A 492 0.90 6.83 -25.24
C MET A 492 1.02 5.98 -26.50
N THR A 493 2.21 5.42 -26.77
CA THR A 493 2.45 4.63 -27.99
C THR A 493 1.58 3.37 -28.03
N PRO A 494 1.44 2.59 -26.93
CA PRO A 494 0.47 1.50 -26.85
C PRO A 494 -0.98 1.90 -27.15
N MET A 495 -1.44 3.02 -26.60
CA MET A 495 -2.81 3.50 -26.85
C MET A 495 -3.03 3.90 -28.31
N LEU A 496 -2.06 4.57 -28.92
CA LEU A 496 -2.13 4.96 -30.34
C LEU A 496 -2.12 3.73 -31.26
N TYR A 497 -1.29 2.74 -30.95
CA TYR A 497 -1.24 1.47 -31.67
C TYR A 497 -2.57 0.72 -31.58
N ALA A 498 -3.13 0.58 -30.37
CA ALA A 498 -4.43 -0.06 -30.16
C ALA A 498 -5.55 0.69 -30.89
N LEU A 499 -5.56 2.03 -30.82
CA LEU A 499 -6.54 2.85 -31.52
C LEU A 499 -6.53 2.63 -33.05
N ALA A 500 -5.35 2.47 -33.63
CA ALA A 500 -5.18 2.22 -35.07
C ALA A 500 -5.64 0.80 -35.48
N ASN A 501 -5.35 -0.21 -34.66
CA ASN A 501 -5.49 -1.62 -35.05
C ASN A 501 -6.75 -2.32 -34.50
N ASP A 502 -7.33 -1.86 -33.39
CA ASP A 502 -8.53 -2.48 -32.82
C ASP A 502 -9.73 -2.34 -33.78
N THR A 503 -10.67 -3.28 -33.73
CA THR A 503 -11.94 -3.20 -34.47
C THR A 503 -13.14 -2.89 -33.57
N ASN A 504 -12.98 -3.03 -32.25
CA ASN A 504 -14.07 -2.86 -31.28
C ASN A 504 -14.36 -1.36 -31.00
N PRO A 505 -15.57 -0.85 -31.31
CA PRO A 505 -15.90 0.57 -31.15
C PRO A 505 -15.90 1.02 -29.68
N ARG A 506 -16.26 0.12 -28.73
CA ARG A 506 -16.27 0.46 -27.30
C ARG A 506 -14.86 0.67 -26.76
N LYS A 507 -13.90 -0.17 -27.15
CA LYS A 507 -12.49 -0.01 -26.79
C LYS A 507 -11.93 1.30 -27.36
N LYS A 508 -12.19 1.58 -28.65
CA LYS A 508 -11.77 2.82 -29.31
C LYS A 508 -12.31 4.06 -28.61
N LEU A 509 -13.60 4.08 -28.25
CA LEU A 509 -14.20 5.22 -27.56
C LEU A 509 -13.52 5.47 -26.20
N LEU A 510 -13.30 4.42 -25.40
CA LEU A 510 -12.61 4.54 -24.10
C LEU A 510 -11.17 5.03 -24.25
N LEU A 511 -10.43 4.53 -25.25
CA LEU A 511 -9.08 4.97 -25.59
C LEU A 511 -9.07 6.46 -25.97
N LEU A 512 -10.01 6.88 -26.82
CA LEU A 512 -10.14 8.29 -27.25
C LEU A 512 -10.48 9.22 -26.10
N GLN A 513 -11.44 8.85 -25.26
CA GLN A 513 -11.85 9.64 -24.09
C GLN A 513 -10.68 9.87 -23.13
N HIS A 514 -9.85 8.85 -22.92
CA HIS A 514 -8.68 8.95 -22.06
C HIS A 514 -7.54 9.71 -22.71
N LEU A 515 -7.26 9.45 -23.98
CA LEU A 515 -6.27 10.21 -24.75
C LEU A 515 -6.58 11.72 -24.72
N ALA A 516 -7.85 12.10 -24.82
CA ALA A 516 -8.29 13.49 -24.67
C ALA A 516 -8.07 14.02 -23.23
N SER A 517 -8.32 13.19 -22.20
CA SER A 517 -8.09 13.57 -20.79
C SER A 517 -6.62 13.70 -20.39
N MET A 518 -5.68 13.19 -21.20
CA MET A 518 -4.23 13.26 -20.95
C MET A 518 -3.59 14.61 -21.33
N GLY A 519 -4.34 15.51 -21.99
CA GLY A 519 -3.84 16.83 -22.43
C GLY A 519 -3.03 16.79 -23.74
N ALA A 520 -2.59 17.96 -24.23
CA ALA A 520 -1.87 18.04 -25.51
C ALA A 520 -0.37 17.70 -25.36
N LYS A 521 -0.08 16.41 -25.38
CA LYS A 521 1.22 15.88 -25.85
C LYS A 521 1.25 15.94 -27.38
N ASP A 522 2.42 16.08 -28.00
CA ASP A 522 2.63 16.52 -29.41
C ASP A 522 1.76 15.85 -30.50
N HIS A 523 1.15 14.70 -30.23
CA HIS A 523 0.33 13.95 -31.19
C HIS A 523 -1.19 13.92 -30.87
N VAL A 524 -1.62 14.30 -29.66
CA VAL A 524 -3.03 14.14 -29.21
C VAL A 524 -3.98 15.01 -30.02
N LEU A 525 -3.65 16.30 -30.19
CA LEU A 525 -4.47 17.23 -30.98
C LEU A 525 -4.51 16.83 -32.46
N GLY A 526 -3.41 16.31 -33.01
CA GLY A 526 -3.33 15.83 -34.38
C GLY A 526 -4.24 14.63 -34.62
N VAL A 527 -4.24 13.66 -33.70
CA VAL A 527 -5.12 12.48 -33.74
C VAL A 527 -6.58 12.88 -33.64
N LEU A 528 -6.94 13.76 -32.69
CA LEU A 528 -8.32 14.24 -32.54
C LEU A 528 -8.80 15.03 -33.76
N LYS A 529 -7.95 15.87 -34.37
CA LYS A 529 -8.28 16.60 -35.60
C LYS A 529 -8.42 15.70 -36.83
N ALA A 530 -7.64 14.61 -36.91
CA ALA A 530 -7.77 13.64 -37.99
C ALA A 530 -9.09 12.87 -37.88
N LEU A 531 -9.48 12.49 -36.65
CA LEU A 531 -10.65 11.68 -36.36
C LEU A 531 -11.96 12.46 -36.27
N SER A 532 -11.93 13.78 -36.02
CA SER A 532 -13.14 14.61 -35.89
C SER A 532 -13.99 14.70 -37.15
N LYS A 533 -13.48 14.22 -38.29
CA LYS A 533 -14.23 14.08 -39.54
C LYS A 533 -15.05 12.80 -39.62
N ASP A 534 -14.61 11.76 -38.92
CA ASP A 534 -15.19 10.41 -38.99
C ASP A 534 -16.08 10.09 -37.78
N ILE A 535 -15.96 10.85 -36.69
CA ILE A 535 -16.73 10.71 -35.45
C ILE A 535 -17.91 11.70 -35.46
N ASP A 536 -19.01 11.34 -34.79
CA ASP A 536 -20.16 12.20 -34.56
C ASP A 536 -19.80 13.47 -33.75
N ARG A 537 -20.54 14.55 -33.99
CA ARG A 537 -20.30 15.82 -33.31
C ARG A 537 -20.52 15.74 -31.79
N ALA A 538 -21.47 14.93 -31.31
CA ALA A 538 -21.72 14.79 -29.87
C ALA A 538 -20.51 14.20 -29.14
N THR A 539 -19.95 13.10 -29.66
CA THR A 539 -18.69 12.53 -29.16
C THR A 539 -17.52 13.48 -29.33
N SER A 540 -17.44 14.21 -30.46
CA SER A 540 -16.39 15.22 -30.65
C SER A 540 -16.45 16.31 -29.56
N LEU A 541 -17.65 16.82 -29.23
CA LEU A 541 -17.83 17.80 -28.16
C LEU A 541 -17.40 17.24 -26.79
N ASP A 542 -17.72 15.98 -26.47
CA ASP A 542 -17.23 15.32 -25.24
C ASP A 542 -15.69 15.25 -25.21
N LEU A 543 -15.06 14.82 -26.31
CA LEU A 543 -13.59 14.70 -26.40
C LEU A 543 -12.90 16.06 -26.25
N TYR A 544 -13.37 17.10 -26.96
CA TYR A 544 -12.79 18.44 -26.85
C TYR A 544 -13.09 19.10 -25.49
N LEU A 545 -14.22 18.79 -24.85
CA LEU A 545 -14.51 19.22 -23.47
C LEU A 545 -13.52 18.60 -22.48
N ARG A 546 -13.25 17.29 -22.59
CA ARG A 546 -12.24 16.59 -21.77
C ARG A 546 -10.84 17.15 -21.99
N LEU A 547 -10.48 17.41 -23.25
CA LEU A 547 -9.20 18.03 -23.61
C LEU A 547 -9.07 19.43 -23.00
N TRP A 548 -10.11 20.26 -23.05
CA TRP A 548 -10.11 21.58 -22.43
C TRP A 548 -10.00 21.53 -20.91
N LYS A 549 -10.69 20.59 -20.26
CA LYS A 549 -10.57 20.36 -18.81
C LYS A 549 -9.13 19.97 -18.42
N ALA A 550 -8.46 19.14 -19.22
CA ALA A 550 -7.06 18.77 -19.00
C ALA A 550 -6.09 19.91 -19.35
N GLU A 551 -6.39 20.68 -20.40
CA GLU A 551 -5.50 21.69 -20.93
C GLU A 551 -6.27 22.94 -21.44
N PRO A 552 -6.37 23.99 -20.60
CA PRO A 552 -7.22 25.15 -20.88
C PRO A 552 -6.90 25.91 -22.18
N ARG A 553 -5.67 25.81 -22.70
CA ARG A 553 -5.24 26.47 -23.96
C ARG A 553 -5.98 25.96 -25.20
N THR A 554 -6.65 24.81 -25.11
CA THR A 554 -7.39 24.19 -26.21
C THR A 554 -8.81 24.73 -26.38
N TYR A 555 -9.25 25.67 -25.52
CA TYR A 555 -10.56 26.32 -25.60
C TYR A 555 -10.94 26.82 -27.01
N PRO A 556 -10.04 27.44 -27.81
CA PRO A 556 -10.42 27.91 -29.15
C PRO A 556 -10.97 26.80 -30.05
N PHE A 557 -10.39 25.59 -29.98
CA PHE A 557 -10.86 24.45 -30.77
C PHE A 557 -12.24 23.95 -30.32
N LEU A 558 -12.51 24.01 -29.01
CA LEU A 558 -13.83 23.68 -28.46
C LEU A 558 -14.87 24.74 -28.84
N TYR A 559 -14.50 26.03 -28.80
CA TYR A 559 -15.38 27.13 -29.17
C TYR A 559 -15.77 27.08 -30.66
N ASP A 560 -14.82 26.78 -31.54
CA ASP A 560 -15.09 26.61 -32.97
C ASP A 560 -16.12 25.49 -33.22
N LEU A 561 -16.04 24.39 -32.46
CA LEU A 561 -16.99 23.29 -32.53
C LEU A 561 -18.38 23.66 -31.96
N LEU A 562 -18.44 24.48 -30.91
CA LEU A 562 -19.68 24.97 -30.31
C LEU A 562 -20.42 26.00 -31.17
N LYS A 563 -19.69 26.75 -31.99
CA LYS A 563 -20.24 27.76 -32.91
C LYS A 563 -20.81 27.14 -34.18
N ASP A 564 -20.33 25.98 -34.57
CA ASP A 564 -20.75 25.30 -35.79
C ASP A 564 -22.13 24.62 -35.61
N THR A 565 -23.16 25.17 -36.24
CA THR A 565 -24.56 24.73 -36.19
C THR A 565 -25.01 23.92 -37.40
N ALA A 566 -24.08 23.55 -38.30
CA ALA A 566 -24.43 22.84 -39.52
C ALA A 566 -25.03 21.45 -39.23
N VAL A 567 -26.18 21.13 -39.83
CA VAL A 567 -26.82 19.81 -39.71
C VAL A 567 -26.11 18.80 -40.61
N ARG A 568 -25.65 17.68 -40.05
CA ARG A 568 -24.97 16.61 -40.79
C ARG A 568 -25.89 15.40 -40.96
N PRO A 569 -25.90 14.73 -42.13
CA PRO A 569 -26.88 13.69 -42.48
C PRO A 569 -26.75 12.36 -41.71
N ARG A 570 -25.78 12.23 -40.79
CA ARG A 570 -25.54 11.02 -39.97
C ARG A 570 -25.68 11.29 -38.46
N GLU A 571 -26.12 12.48 -38.07
CA GLU A 571 -26.18 12.91 -36.67
C GLU A 571 -27.62 13.15 -36.24
N ASP A 572 -27.96 12.68 -35.04
CA ASP A 572 -29.23 12.98 -34.41
C ASP A 572 -29.23 14.42 -33.88
N PRO A 573 -30.11 15.32 -34.36
CA PRO A 573 -30.09 16.73 -33.97
C PRO A 573 -30.26 16.94 -32.46
N TRP A 574 -31.01 16.06 -31.79
CA TRP A 574 -31.27 16.13 -30.36
C TRP A 574 -30.03 15.79 -29.52
N GLU A 575 -29.23 14.78 -29.91
CA GLU A 575 -28.00 14.40 -29.22
C GLU A 575 -26.95 15.50 -29.31
N VAL A 576 -26.83 16.12 -30.49
CA VAL A 576 -25.92 17.25 -30.71
C VAL A 576 -26.36 18.48 -29.90
N SER A 577 -27.67 18.79 -29.90
CA SER A 577 -28.24 19.88 -29.11
C SER A 577 -28.00 19.67 -27.60
N PHE A 578 -28.22 18.46 -27.11
CA PHE A 578 -27.97 18.08 -25.72
C PHE A 578 -26.48 18.16 -25.37
N ALA A 579 -25.61 17.53 -26.15
CA ALA A 579 -24.16 17.54 -25.92
C ALA A 579 -23.58 18.96 -25.96
N ARG A 580 -24.04 19.80 -26.91
CA ARG A 580 -23.66 21.22 -27.00
C ARG A 580 -24.08 21.97 -25.74
N THR A 581 -25.32 21.82 -25.31
CA THR A 581 -25.84 22.53 -24.13
C THR A 581 -25.18 22.05 -22.84
N PHE A 582 -24.96 20.75 -22.70
CA PHE A 582 -24.21 20.16 -21.60
C PHE A 582 -22.78 20.71 -21.53
N THR A 583 -22.09 20.74 -22.67
CA THR A 583 -20.73 21.30 -22.80
C THR A 583 -20.70 22.77 -22.38
N ILE A 584 -21.66 23.57 -22.84
CA ILE A 584 -21.78 24.98 -22.44
C ILE A 584 -21.99 25.12 -20.93
N ARG A 585 -22.92 24.33 -20.35
CA ARG A 585 -23.17 24.32 -18.89
C ARG A 585 -21.92 23.98 -18.09
N GLU A 586 -21.16 22.95 -18.50
CA GLU A 586 -19.92 22.56 -17.86
C GLU A 586 -18.86 23.67 -17.91
N ILE A 587 -18.76 24.38 -19.04
CA ILE A 587 -17.85 25.54 -19.15
C ILE A 587 -18.28 26.65 -18.18
N CYS A 588 -19.58 26.95 -18.12
CA CYS A 588 -20.15 27.95 -17.21
C CYS A 588 -19.96 27.59 -15.73
N LEU A 589 -19.99 26.30 -15.38
CA LEU A 589 -19.73 25.84 -14.00
C LEU A 589 -18.26 25.95 -13.61
N ILE A 590 -17.33 25.62 -14.52
CA ILE A 590 -15.89 25.58 -14.21
C ILE A 590 -15.26 26.98 -14.27
N LYS A 591 -15.56 27.75 -15.32
CA LYS A 591 -14.95 29.08 -15.56
C LYS A 591 -15.98 30.13 -16.01
N PRO A 592 -16.98 30.45 -15.15
CA PRO A 592 -18.06 31.38 -15.49
C PRO A 592 -17.55 32.75 -15.93
N GLN A 593 -16.55 33.31 -15.23
CA GLN A 593 -16.05 34.67 -15.50
C GLN A 593 -15.18 34.79 -16.76
N GLN A 594 -14.49 33.71 -17.18
CA GLN A 594 -13.56 33.76 -18.31
C GLN A 594 -14.23 33.49 -19.66
N HIS A 595 -15.20 32.57 -19.69
CA HIS A 595 -15.81 32.10 -20.94
C HIS A 595 -17.33 32.25 -20.96
N GLY A 596 -17.97 32.51 -19.82
CA GLY A 596 -19.43 32.52 -19.71
C GLY A 596 -20.11 33.60 -20.57
N ALA A 597 -19.52 34.79 -20.67
CA ALA A 597 -20.08 35.90 -21.46
C ALA A 597 -20.13 35.58 -22.98
N ASP A 598 -19.10 34.92 -23.51
CA ASP A 598 -19.00 34.57 -24.93
C ASP A 598 -20.01 33.49 -25.35
N LEU A 599 -20.43 32.66 -24.38
CA LEU A 599 -21.37 31.56 -24.59
C LEU A 599 -22.84 31.99 -24.52
N VAL A 600 -23.15 33.18 -23.98
CA VAL A 600 -24.53 33.67 -23.82
C VAL A 600 -25.28 33.69 -25.16
N ASN A 601 -24.61 34.07 -26.24
CA ASN A 601 -25.20 34.13 -27.58
C ASN A 601 -25.62 32.75 -28.11
N LEU A 602 -24.94 31.68 -27.68
CA LEU A 602 -25.23 30.31 -28.11
C LEU A 602 -26.49 29.75 -27.44
N PHE A 603 -26.90 30.28 -26.27
CA PHE A 603 -28.17 29.92 -25.64
C PHE A 603 -29.38 30.43 -26.44
N SER A 604 -29.27 31.54 -27.17
CA SER A 604 -30.40 32.11 -27.93
C SER A 604 -30.95 31.12 -28.96
N GLU A 605 -30.07 30.35 -29.61
CA GLU A 605 -30.44 29.30 -30.55
C GLU A 605 -31.10 28.11 -29.84
N ILE A 606 -30.55 27.64 -28.71
CA ILE A 606 -31.12 26.52 -27.93
C ILE A 606 -32.51 26.89 -27.37
N LEU A 607 -32.70 28.15 -26.97
CA LEU A 607 -33.93 28.69 -26.41
C LEU A 607 -34.93 29.19 -27.47
N SER A 608 -34.65 29.03 -28.77
CA SER A 608 -35.49 29.56 -29.86
C SER A 608 -36.69 28.68 -30.21
N HIS A 609 -36.61 27.36 -29.96
CA HIS A 609 -37.69 26.39 -30.23
C HIS A 609 -38.10 25.66 -28.94
N PRO A 610 -38.76 26.34 -28.00
CA PRO A 610 -39.09 25.75 -26.71
C PRO A 610 -40.15 24.64 -26.81
N GLU A 611 -41.01 24.61 -27.84
CA GLU A 611 -42.13 23.65 -27.94
C GLU A 611 -41.71 22.20 -28.32
N ASP A 612 -40.46 21.99 -28.72
CA ASP A 612 -39.96 20.67 -29.08
C ASP A 612 -39.78 19.77 -27.84
N ALA A 613 -40.55 18.69 -27.74
CA ALA A 613 -40.45 17.71 -26.65
C ALA A 613 -39.04 17.09 -26.55
N ASN A 614 -38.35 16.93 -27.69
CA ASN A 614 -36.99 16.37 -27.75
C ASN A 614 -35.91 17.33 -27.20
N ASN A 615 -36.19 18.64 -27.10
CA ASN A 615 -35.25 19.67 -26.64
C ASN A 615 -35.48 20.09 -25.18
N GLU A 616 -36.47 19.52 -24.48
CA GLU A 616 -36.80 19.89 -23.10
C GLU A 616 -35.59 19.80 -22.14
N ALA A 617 -34.79 18.72 -22.25
CA ALA A 617 -33.60 18.54 -21.43
C ALA A 617 -32.50 19.56 -21.73
N ALA A 618 -32.33 19.94 -23.00
CA ALA A 618 -31.37 20.97 -23.39
C ALA A 618 -31.81 22.36 -22.87
N VAL A 619 -33.10 22.70 -23.01
CA VAL A 619 -33.65 23.97 -22.49
C VAL A 619 -33.49 24.07 -20.97
N ALA A 620 -33.76 22.99 -20.22
CA ALA A 620 -33.56 22.95 -18.77
C ALA A 620 -32.08 23.17 -18.39
N LEU A 621 -31.14 22.48 -19.07
CA LEU A 621 -29.70 22.65 -18.84
C LEU A 621 -29.20 24.07 -19.20
N ALA A 622 -29.80 24.70 -20.21
CA ALA A 622 -29.49 26.08 -20.58
C ALA A 622 -29.95 27.07 -19.49
N ILE A 623 -31.15 26.89 -18.93
CA ILE A 623 -31.65 27.71 -17.81
C ILE A 623 -30.79 27.51 -16.57
N ASP A 624 -30.41 26.27 -16.25
CA ASP A 624 -29.50 25.98 -15.14
C ASP A 624 -28.13 26.66 -15.34
N ALA A 625 -27.57 26.61 -16.55
CA ALA A 625 -26.32 27.29 -16.87
C ALA A 625 -26.43 28.82 -16.72
N ILE A 626 -27.56 29.41 -17.13
CA ILE A 626 -27.85 30.83 -16.95
C ILE A 626 -28.00 31.17 -15.47
N ALA A 627 -28.66 30.33 -14.67
CA ALA A 627 -28.78 30.52 -13.22
C ALA A 627 -27.40 30.59 -12.54
N VAL A 628 -26.47 29.72 -12.94
CA VAL A 628 -25.07 29.73 -12.46
C VAL A 628 -24.33 31.01 -12.88
N LEU A 629 -24.53 31.50 -14.11
CA LEU A 629 -23.93 32.76 -14.57
C LEU A 629 -24.46 33.97 -13.79
N CYS A 630 -25.74 33.94 -13.42
CA CYS A 630 -26.37 34.95 -12.58
C CYS A 630 -25.85 34.92 -11.14
N GLU A 631 -25.70 33.74 -10.55
CA GLU A 631 -25.14 33.54 -9.20
C GLU A 631 -23.70 34.09 -9.11
N ASN A 632 -22.90 33.87 -10.14
CA ASN A 632 -21.53 34.39 -10.23
C ASN A 632 -21.41 35.84 -10.75
N HIS A 633 -22.55 36.54 -10.89
CA HIS A 633 -22.64 37.93 -11.36
C HIS A 633 -22.04 38.21 -12.75
N VAL A 634 -21.91 37.20 -13.61
CA VAL A 634 -21.45 37.36 -15.00
C VAL A 634 -22.56 37.96 -15.87
N VAL A 635 -23.81 37.59 -15.58
CA VAL A 635 -25.01 38.12 -16.24
C VAL A 635 -25.96 38.68 -15.19
N ASN A 636 -26.64 39.78 -15.52
CA ASN A 636 -27.59 40.42 -14.62
C ASN A 636 -28.96 39.67 -14.63
N ILE A 637 -29.44 39.28 -13.45
CA ILE A 637 -30.71 38.55 -13.26
C ILE A 637 -31.90 39.31 -13.86
N VAL A 638 -31.97 40.63 -13.68
CA VAL A 638 -33.09 41.49 -14.10
C VAL A 638 -33.20 41.55 -15.61
N SER A 639 -32.10 41.79 -16.32
CA SER A 639 -32.09 41.82 -17.79
C SER A 639 -32.34 40.44 -18.38
N THR A 640 -31.85 39.40 -17.72
CA THR A 640 -32.01 38.01 -18.17
C THR A 640 -33.46 37.56 -18.05
N TRP A 641 -34.13 37.85 -16.92
CA TRP A 641 -35.55 37.55 -16.76
C TRP A 641 -36.42 38.36 -17.72
N LYS A 642 -36.07 39.63 -18.02
CA LYS A 642 -36.79 40.39 -19.05
C LYS A 642 -36.79 39.67 -20.41
N VAL A 643 -35.74 38.93 -20.76
CA VAL A 643 -35.67 38.17 -22.03
C VAL A 643 -36.32 36.78 -21.91
N LEU A 644 -36.07 36.06 -20.82
CA LEU A 644 -36.60 34.71 -20.61
C LEU A 644 -38.10 34.72 -20.28
N GLY A 645 -38.58 35.72 -19.54
CA GLY A 645 -39.97 35.88 -19.13
C GLY A 645 -40.91 35.86 -20.33
N PHE A 646 -40.61 36.61 -21.40
CA PHE A 646 -41.44 36.60 -22.62
C PHE A 646 -41.65 35.19 -23.22
N LYS A 647 -40.72 34.25 -23.01
CA LYS A 647 -40.79 32.89 -23.55
C LYS A 647 -41.37 31.88 -22.56
N PHE A 648 -41.11 32.05 -21.26
CA PHE A 648 -41.39 31.03 -20.24
C PHE A 648 -42.48 31.41 -19.24
N SER A 649 -43.08 32.61 -19.33
CA SER A 649 -44.17 33.04 -18.43
C SER A 649 -45.42 32.14 -18.45
N GLN A 650 -45.63 31.34 -19.51
CA GLN A 650 -46.75 30.39 -19.62
C GLN A 650 -46.30 28.93 -19.72
N GLU A 651 -45.07 28.62 -19.28
CA GLU A 651 -44.53 27.27 -19.35
C GLU A 651 -45.31 26.29 -18.46
N LYS A 652 -45.57 25.08 -18.96
CA LYS A 652 -46.35 24.05 -18.26
C LYS A 652 -45.56 22.77 -17.99
N ARG A 653 -44.37 22.61 -18.58
CA ARG A 653 -43.56 21.40 -18.45
C ARG A 653 -42.81 21.36 -17.11
N PRO A 654 -42.93 20.28 -16.31
CA PRO A 654 -42.34 20.20 -14.98
C PRO A 654 -40.82 20.40 -14.92
N ARG A 655 -40.05 19.82 -15.86
CA ARG A 655 -38.57 19.88 -15.83
C ARG A 655 -38.04 21.30 -16.00
N ILE A 656 -38.71 22.10 -16.83
CA ILE A 656 -38.34 23.50 -17.10
C ILE A 656 -38.75 24.38 -15.93
N ILE A 657 -39.96 24.19 -15.40
CA ILE A 657 -40.43 24.92 -14.21
C ILE A 657 -39.47 24.69 -13.03
N ARG A 658 -38.97 23.47 -12.86
CA ARG A 658 -37.93 23.19 -11.84
C ARG A 658 -36.67 24.01 -12.04
N SER A 659 -36.13 24.07 -13.26
CA SER A 659 -34.96 24.91 -13.57
C SER A 659 -35.25 26.40 -13.41
N LEU A 660 -36.48 26.84 -13.70
CA LEU A 660 -36.94 28.21 -13.44
C LEU A 660 -37.03 28.51 -11.94
N CYS A 661 -37.51 27.59 -11.12
CA CYS A 661 -37.51 27.74 -9.66
C CYS A 661 -36.08 27.90 -9.10
N ASN A 662 -35.11 27.14 -9.62
CA ASN A 662 -33.69 27.31 -9.28
C ASN A 662 -33.12 28.65 -9.76
N PHE A 663 -33.56 29.15 -10.92
CA PHE A 663 -33.20 30.49 -11.36
C PHE A 663 -33.80 31.56 -10.43
N PHE A 664 -35.05 31.38 -10.00
CA PHE A 664 -35.74 32.30 -9.09
C PHE A 664 -35.16 32.32 -7.68
N SER A 665 -34.60 31.21 -7.19
CA SER A 665 -33.96 31.19 -5.86
C SER A 665 -32.74 32.13 -5.77
N ASN A 666 -32.20 32.58 -6.90
CA ASN A 666 -31.09 33.55 -6.94
C ASN A 666 -31.56 35.01 -6.84
N VAL A 667 -32.85 35.28 -7.02
CA VAL A 667 -33.44 36.64 -6.99
C VAL A 667 -33.26 37.38 -5.65
N PRO A 668 -33.36 36.75 -4.47
CA PRO A 668 -33.12 37.40 -3.18
C PRO A 668 -31.72 38.00 -3.02
N SER A 669 -30.74 37.58 -3.83
CA SER A 669 -29.38 38.15 -3.82
C SER A 669 -29.28 39.55 -4.44
N ILE A 670 -30.33 40.01 -5.12
CA ILE A 670 -30.37 41.34 -5.74
C ILE A 670 -30.53 42.41 -4.65
N LYS A 671 -29.62 43.39 -4.61
CA LYS A 671 -29.82 44.62 -3.82
C LYS A 671 -30.94 45.44 -4.47
N VAL A 672 -32.11 45.46 -3.84
CA VAL A 672 -33.27 46.22 -4.30
C VAL A 672 -33.02 47.70 -4.06
N ASN A 673 -32.60 48.41 -5.11
CA ASN A 673 -32.32 49.85 -5.07
C ASN A 673 -33.29 50.64 -5.97
N THR A 674 -34.11 49.96 -6.77
CA THR A 674 -35.00 50.58 -7.77
C THR A 674 -36.39 49.96 -7.72
N ILE A 675 -37.41 50.77 -8.04
CA ILE A 675 -38.83 50.36 -8.06
C ILE A 675 -39.08 49.24 -9.10
N GLU A 676 -38.30 49.18 -10.19
CA GLU A 676 -38.40 48.08 -11.17
C GLU A 676 -37.94 46.73 -10.60
N GLN A 677 -36.90 46.73 -9.77
CA GLN A 677 -36.41 45.50 -9.12
C GLN A 677 -37.41 45.01 -8.07
N GLU A 678 -38.04 45.91 -7.34
CA GLU A 678 -39.09 45.57 -6.37
C GLU A 678 -40.31 44.95 -7.06
N LYS A 679 -40.75 45.51 -8.18
CA LYS A 679 -41.82 44.92 -9.00
C LYS A 679 -41.48 43.51 -9.48
N LEU A 680 -40.25 43.30 -9.93
CA LEU A 680 -39.78 41.99 -10.37
C LEU A 680 -39.78 40.96 -9.23
N VAL A 681 -39.30 41.32 -8.04
CA VAL A 681 -39.31 40.45 -6.86
C VAL A 681 -40.74 40.04 -6.51
N ASN A 682 -41.67 41.00 -6.51
CA ASN A 682 -43.08 40.74 -6.22
C ASN A 682 -43.75 39.84 -7.28
N GLU A 683 -43.44 40.06 -8.57
CA GLU A 683 -43.92 39.21 -9.68
C GLU A 683 -43.44 37.76 -9.52
N ILE A 684 -42.15 37.56 -9.18
CA ILE A 684 -41.57 36.23 -9.03
C ILE A 684 -42.12 35.51 -7.79
N ILE A 685 -42.25 36.18 -6.65
CA ILE A 685 -42.87 35.58 -5.45
C ILE A 685 -44.31 35.16 -5.76
N THR A 686 -45.08 36.01 -6.45
CA THR A 686 -46.46 35.68 -6.85
C THR A 686 -46.48 34.49 -7.81
N THR A 687 -45.54 34.42 -8.76
CA THR A 687 -45.40 33.29 -9.70
C THR A 687 -45.06 31.99 -8.98
N LEU A 688 -44.16 32.01 -8.00
CA LEU A 688 -43.82 30.85 -7.18
C LEU A 688 -45.04 30.35 -6.39
N TRP A 689 -45.86 31.26 -5.84
CA TRP A 689 -47.10 30.88 -5.18
C TRP A 689 -48.14 30.29 -6.14
N HIS A 690 -48.24 30.82 -7.37
CA HIS A 690 -49.06 30.20 -8.43
C HIS A 690 -48.58 28.79 -8.78
N PHE A 691 -47.27 28.53 -8.82
CA PHE A 691 -46.74 27.18 -9.00
C PHE A 691 -47.10 26.21 -7.86
N VAL A 692 -47.35 26.74 -6.66
CA VAL A 692 -47.80 25.94 -5.50
C VAL A 692 -49.30 25.66 -5.54
N THR A 693 -50.13 26.56 -6.09
CA THR A 693 -51.60 26.42 -6.08
C THR A 693 -52.18 25.83 -7.37
N ASP A 694 -51.61 26.16 -8.53
CA ASP A 694 -52.26 25.94 -9.83
C ASP A 694 -51.78 24.66 -10.52
N PHE A 695 -50.72 24.01 -9.99
CA PHE A 695 -50.15 22.76 -10.52
C PHE A 695 -50.43 21.58 -9.59
N ASP A 696 -50.75 20.42 -10.18
CA ASP A 696 -50.96 19.16 -9.45
C ASP A 696 -49.69 18.29 -9.34
N ASP A 697 -48.65 18.58 -10.12
CA ASP A 697 -47.40 17.82 -10.13
C ASP A 697 -46.55 18.14 -8.89
N ARG A 698 -46.27 17.10 -8.09
CA ARG A 698 -45.46 17.20 -6.88
C ARG A 698 -44.09 17.82 -7.15
N GLU A 699 -43.41 17.50 -8.26
CA GLU A 699 -42.05 18.01 -8.52
C GLU A 699 -42.03 19.53 -8.66
N VAL A 700 -43.07 20.11 -9.27
CA VAL A 700 -43.22 21.57 -9.44
C VAL A 700 -43.49 22.26 -8.12
N ILE A 701 -44.45 21.73 -7.34
CA ILE A 701 -44.82 22.29 -6.04
C ILE A 701 -43.61 22.27 -5.09
N VAL A 702 -42.87 21.16 -5.06
CA VAL A 702 -41.67 21.03 -4.23
C VAL A 702 -40.58 22.02 -4.65
N ALA A 703 -40.30 22.14 -5.96
CA ALA A 703 -39.31 23.10 -6.46
C ALA A 703 -39.70 24.55 -6.12
N ALA A 704 -40.98 24.89 -6.25
CA ALA A 704 -41.49 26.22 -5.90
C ALA A 704 -41.40 26.50 -4.39
N LEU A 705 -41.78 25.54 -3.53
CA LEU A 705 -41.63 25.65 -2.08
C LEU A 705 -40.16 25.73 -1.65
N GLN A 706 -39.25 25.04 -2.35
CA GLN A 706 -37.81 25.14 -2.11
C GLN A 706 -37.26 26.51 -2.53
N ALA A 707 -37.68 27.05 -3.68
CA ALA A 707 -37.32 28.40 -4.09
C ALA A 707 -37.87 29.45 -3.10
N LEU A 708 -39.09 29.29 -2.58
CA LEU A 708 -39.64 30.19 -1.56
C LEU A 708 -38.80 30.22 -0.27
N LYS A 709 -38.09 29.13 0.09
CA LYS A 709 -37.20 29.11 1.27
C LYS A 709 -36.02 30.09 1.16
N SER A 710 -35.57 30.46 -0.05
CA SER A 710 -34.50 31.45 -0.19
C SER A 710 -34.97 32.90 0.03
N PHE A 711 -36.29 33.13 0.02
CA PHE A 711 -36.86 34.45 0.28
C PHE A 711 -37.09 34.62 1.79
N PRO A 712 -36.47 35.61 2.44
CA PRO A 712 -36.76 35.89 3.83
C PRO A 712 -38.22 36.36 3.98
N PRO A 713 -38.86 36.08 5.13
CA PRO A 713 -40.26 36.48 5.35
C PRO A 713 -40.46 38.00 5.30
N GLU A 714 -39.40 38.78 5.52
CA GLU A 714 -39.36 40.24 5.42
C GLU A 714 -39.54 40.76 3.98
N MET A 715 -39.20 39.95 2.97
CA MET A 715 -39.41 40.29 1.55
C MET A 715 -40.82 39.90 1.07
N MET A 716 -41.60 39.18 1.87
CA MET A 716 -42.96 38.76 1.55
C MET A 716 -43.98 39.63 2.29
N ASN A 717 -45.13 39.86 1.67
CA ASN A 717 -46.24 40.57 2.29
C ASN A 717 -47.51 39.73 2.21
N ILE A 718 -48.54 40.13 2.96
CA ILE A 718 -49.82 39.43 2.95
C ILE A 718 -50.44 39.37 1.55
N PHE A 719 -50.20 40.35 0.67
CA PHE A 719 -50.75 40.39 -0.69
C PHE A 719 -50.15 39.37 -1.64
N HIS A 720 -48.94 38.86 -1.39
CA HIS A 720 -48.31 37.81 -2.17
C HIS A 720 -48.89 36.41 -1.89
N ILE A 721 -49.55 36.22 -0.75
CA ILE A 721 -50.11 34.92 -0.38
C ILE A 721 -51.44 34.70 -1.13
N PRO A 722 -51.65 33.53 -1.75
CA PRO A 722 -52.93 33.17 -2.37
C PRO A 722 -54.13 33.25 -1.43
N ASP A 723 -55.31 33.56 -1.98
CA ASP A 723 -56.56 33.71 -1.21
C ASP A 723 -56.96 32.43 -0.46
N ILE A 724 -56.58 31.26 -1.00
CA ILE A 724 -56.82 29.95 -0.41
C ILE A 724 -56.22 29.85 1.00
N PHE A 725 -55.09 30.52 1.24
CA PHE A 725 -54.37 30.49 2.52
C PHE A 725 -54.63 31.72 3.40
N ARG A 726 -55.59 32.60 3.04
CA ARG A 726 -55.94 33.81 3.80
C ARG A 726 -57.41 33.87 4.22
N GLN A 727 -58.04 32.71 4.35
CA GLN A 727 -59.44 32.62 4.73
C GLN A 727 -59.67 33.24 6.11
N LYS A 728 -60.71 34.08 6.23
CA LYS A 728 -61.13 34.75 7.49
C LYS A 728 -60.11 35.77 8.05
N ILE A 729 -59.17 36.26 7.25
CA ILE A 729 -58.24 37.34 7.61
C ILE A 729 -58.70 38.65 6.95
N GLN A 730 -58.76 39.74 7.73
CA GLN A 730 -59.10 41.06 7.20
C GLN A 730 -57.88 41.68 6.52
N LEU A 731 -58.03 42.10 5.27
CA LEU A 731 -56.95 42.73 4.50
C LEU A 731 -56.83 44.22 4.87
N PRO A 732 -55.60 44.76 4.99
CA PRO A 732 -55.38 46.19 5.13
C PRO A 732 -55.83 46.95 3.87
N ASP A 733 -56.19 48.22 4.04
CA ASP A 733 -56.37 49.13 2.90
C ASP A 733 -55.06 49.27 2.12
N LYS A 734 -55.15 49.25 0.78
CA LYS A 734 -53.97 49.29 -0.11
C LYS A 734 -53.11 50.55 0.07
N ASP A 735 -53.70 51.62 0.60
CA ASP A 735 -53.05 52.90 0.87
C ASP A 735 -52.44 52.99 2.28
N ASP A 736 -52.59 51.96 3.13
CA ASP A 736 -51.95 51.92 4.45
C ASP A 736 -50.48 51.50 4.31
N GLU A 737 -49.57 52.46 4.50
CA GLU A 737 -48.12 52.27 4.41
C GLU A 737 -47.49 51.71 5.70
N ARG A 738 -48.28 51.45 6.75
CA ARG A 738 -47.75 50.87 7.99
C ARG A 738 -47.22 49.46 7.73
N LEU A 739 -45.91 49.28 7.92
CA LEU A 739 -45.21 48.00 7.75
C LEU A 739 -45.87 46.86 8.53
N GLU A 740 -46.34 47.12 9.76
CA GLU A 740 -47.03 46.14 10.63
C GLU A 740 -48.35 45.60 10.04
N ALA A 741 -49.03 46.39 9.20
CA ALA A 741 -50.29 45.97 8.58
C ALA A 741 -50.06 45.01 7.40
N ARG A 742 -48.91 45.09 6.74
CA ARG A 742 -48.59 44.31 5.53
C ARG A 742 -47.88 42.98 5.82
N GLU A 743 -47.57 42.70 7.10
CA GLU A 743 -46.98 41.44 7.56
C GLU A 743 -47.91 40.25 7.36
N ILE A 744 -47.34 39.04 7.27
CA ILE A 744 -48.08 37.79 7.08
C ILE A 744 -48.51 37.25 8.45
N PRO A 745 -49.83 37.10 8.73
CA PRO A 745 -50.30 36.49 9.96
C PRO A 745 -49.88 35.03 10.10
N GLY A 746 -49.60 34.59 11.33
CA GLY A 746 -49.22 33.20 11.64
C GLY A 746 -50.24 32.17 11.17
N GLU A 747 -51.52 32.55 11.12
CA GLU A 747 -52.63 31.72 10.67
C GLU A 747 -52.51 31.32 9.20
N CYS A 748 -51.91 32.16 8.35
CA CYS A 748 -51.69 31.85 6.93
C CYS A 748 -50.80 30.60 6.75
N TRP A 749 -49.81 30.42 7.63
CA TRP A 749 -48.90 29.26 7.58
C TRP A 749 -49.57 27.97 8.04
N ILE A 750 -50.56 28.06 8.92
CA ILE A 750 -51.42 26.92 9.29
C ILE A 750 -52.35 26.59 8.12
N GLN A 751 -52.94 27.60 7.48
CA GLN A 751 -53.80 27.41 6.32
C GLN A 751 -53.05 26.86 5.11
N LEU A 752 -51.76 27.20 4.94
CA LEU A 752 -50.89 26.59 3.95
C LEU A 752 -50.84 25.06 4.12
N ILE A 753 -50.59 24.58 5.35
CA ILE A 753 -50.56 23.14 5.63
C ILE A 753 -51.95 22.50 5.49
N GLN A 754 -53.03 23.25 5.77
CA GLN A 754 -54.40 22.76 5.65
C GLN A 754 -54.89 22.59 4.21
N TYR A 755 -54.47 23.47 3.29
CA TYR A 755 -55.06 23.58 1.97
C TYR A 755 -54.09 23.34 0.81
N VAL A 756 -52.78 23.17 1.06
CA VAL A 756 -51.84 22.74 0.02
C VAL A 756 -52.19 21.34 -0.47
N ASN A 757 -51.86 21.03 -1.73
CA ASN A 757 -51.97 19.67 -2.24
C ASN A 757 -51.28 18.69 -1.27
N HIS A 758 -52.04 17.71 -0.78
CA HIS A 758 -51.57 16.78 0.25
C HIS A 758 -50.31 16.00 -0.16
N SER A 759 -50.04 15.87 -1.46
CA SER A 759 -48.81 15.24 -1.98
C SER A 759 -47.52 16.01 -1.63
N ALA A 760 -47.62 17.29 -1.29
CA ALA A 760 -46.50 18.18 -0.94
C ALA A 760 -46.65 18.84 0.45
N ILE A 761 -47.54 18.31 1.31
CA ILE A 761 -47.78 18.85 2.66
C ILE A 761 -46.53 18.84 3.54
N GLU A 762 -45.65 17.85 3.34
CA GLU A 762 -44.38 17.76 4.06
C GLU A 762 -43.43 18.90 3.66
N ASP A 763 -43.30 19.19 2.36
CA ASP A 763 -42.47 20.27 1.85
C ASP A 763 -42.99 21.65 2.28
N ALA A 764 -44.30 21.80 2.40
CA ALA A 764 -44.93 23.00 2.96
C ALA A 764 -44.60 23.15 4.45
N GLY A 765 -44.68 22.07 5.23
CA GLY A 765 -44.20 22.06 6.61
C GLY A 765 -42.69 22.35 6.72
N ASP A 766 -41.90 21.97 5.73
CA ASP A 766 -40.46 22.24 5.69
C ASP A 766 -40.15 23.73 5.48
N LEU A 767 -40.96 24.45 4.69
CA LEU A 767 -40.91 25.90 4.56
C LEU A 767 -41.25 26.58 5.90
N VAL A 768 -42.35 26.16 6.54
CA VAL A 768 -42.75 26.70 7.85
C VAL A 768 -41.67 26.47 8.90
N ALA A 769 -41.09 25.28 8.96
CA ALA A 769 -40.01 24.97 9.89
C ALA A 769 -38.71 25.76 9.59
N HIS A 770 -38.46 26.13 8.33
CA HIS A 770 -37.35 27.02 7.99
C HIS A 770 -37.54 28.41 8.60
N HIS A 771 -38.75 28.98 8.49
CA HIS A 771 -39.06 30.27 9.12
C HIS A 771 -39.01 30.20 10.65
N ILE A 772 -39.56 29.15 11.27
CA ILE A 772 -39.43 28.93 12.73
C ILE A 772 -37.96 28.83 13.15
N ARG A 773 -37.11 28.19 12.34
CA ARG A 773 -35.67 28.13 12.62
C ARG A 773 -35.06 29.53 12.66
N THR A 774 -35.42 30.42 11.73
CA THR A 774 -34.95 31.82 11.74
C THR A 774 -35.46 32.60 12.96
N GLU A 775 -36.71 32.38 13.39
CA GLU A 775 -37.26 32.98 14.62
C GLU A 775 -36.50 32.53 15.87
N ILE A 776 -36.29 31.22 16.02
CA ILE A 776 -35.58 30.63 17.17
C ILE A 776 -34.12 31.11 17.23
N GLN A 777 -33.46 31.26 16.08
CA GLN A 777 -32.12 31.84 16.03
C GLN A 777 -32.09 33.27 16.57
N ALA A 778 -33.10 34.08 16.24
CA ALA A 778 -33.22 35.48 16.67
C ALA A 778 -33.57 35.65 18.17
N PHE A 779 -34.12 34.63 18.84
CA PHE A 779 -34.46 34.74 20.27
C PHE A 779 -33.23 34.97 21.16
N ARG A 780 -33.33 35.95 22.06
CA ARG A 780 -32.30 36.28 23.06
C ARG A 780 -32.43 35.40 24.31
N GLY A 781 -31.34 35.24 25.06
CA GLY A 781 -31.28 34.35 26.23
C GLY A 781 -32.36 34.60 27.31
N GLY A 782 -32.82 35.86 27.48
CA GLY A 782 -33.85 36.21 28.45
C GLY A 782 -35.21 35.53 28.21
N VAL A 783 -35.50 35.09 26.99
CA VAL A 783 -36.71 34.33 26.63
C VAL A 783 -36.73 32.93 27.27
N TYR A 784 -35.56 32.38 27.59
CA TYR A 784 -35.39 31.02 28.10
C TYR A 784 -35.34 30.95 29.63
N LEU A 785 -35.46 32.08 30.32
CA LEU A 785 -35.41 32.13 31.78
C LEU A 785 -36.80 31.88 32.38
N THR A 786 -36.99 30.74 33.02
CA THR A 786 -38.09 30.52 33.96
C THR A 786 -37.66 30.98 35.36
N PRO A 787 -38.42 31.86 36.04
CA PRO A 787 -38.15 32.22 37.43
C PRO A 787 -38.15 30.99 38.34
N GLU A 788 -37.14 30.87 39.21
CA GLU A 788 -37.00 29.74 40.14
C GLU A 788 -38.27 29.56 40.99
N GLY A 789 -38.76 28.31 41.09
CA GLY A 789 -39.94 27.95 41.87
C GLY A 789 -41.30 28.21 41.22
N ARG A 790 -41.37 28.74 39.99
CA ARG A 790 -42.63 28.87 39.24
C ARG A 790 -42.83 27.70 38.25
N PRO A 791 -44.07 27.22 38.07
CA PRO A 791 -44.37 26.19 37.08
C PRO A 791 -44.15 26.70 35.66
N GLU A 792 -43.88 25.77 34.74
CA GLU A 792 -43.69 26.08 33.31
C GLU A 792 -44.95 26.77 32.72
N PRO A 793 -44.79 27.74 31.80
CA PRO A 793 -45.92 28.45 31.20
C PRO A 793 -46.86 27.50 30.44
N THR A 794 -48.18 27.71 30.55
CA THR A 794 -49.18 26.93 29.79
C THR A 794 -49.36 27.41 28.35
N SER A 795 -48.80 28.57 27.99
CA SER A 795 -48.83 29.09 26.62
C SER A 795 -47.60 29.96 26.33
N LEU A 796 -47.24 30.09 25.06
CA LEU A 796 -46.13 30.93 24.60
C LEU A 796 -46.51 32.41 24.40
N LYS A 797 -47.62 32.89 24.97
CA LYS A 797 -48.12 34.28 24.78
C LYS A 797 -47.20 35.38 25.32
N TYR A 798 -46.13 35.01 26.04
CA TYR A 798 -45.07 35.93 26.47
C TYR A 798 -44.10 36.29 25.33
N LEU A 799 -44.13 35.56 24.23
CA LEU A 799 -43.44 35.88 22.99
C LEU A 799 -44.28 36.85 22.13
N PRO A 800 -43.66 37.60 21.21
CA PRO A 800 -44.39 38.44 20.27
C PRO A 800 -45.44 37.63 19.47
N ASN A 801 -46.67 38.13 19.39
CA ASN A 801 -47.78 37.51 18.66
C ASN A 801 -47.51 37.30 17.15
N LYS A 802 -46.47 37.96 16.61
CA LYS A 802 -46.01 37.83 15.22
C LYS A 802 -45.28 36.52 14.91
N THR A 803 -44.98 35.70 15.91
CA THR A 803 -44.16 34.50 15.73
C THR A 803 -44.99 33.31 15.24
N ILE A 804 -44.56 32.69 14.15
CA ILE A 804 -45.17 31.51 13.54
C ILE A 804 -45.22 30.36 14.55
N LEU A 805 -44.16 30.22 15.37
CA LEU A 805 -44.09 29.22 16.44
C LEU A 805 -45.23 29.35 17.46
N VAL A 806 -45.57 30.57 17.90
CA VAL A 806 -46.64 30.80 18.89
C VAL A 806 -47.98 30.40 18.33
N THR A 807 -48.28 30.79 17.09
CA THR A 807 -49.57 30.50 16.47
C THR A 807 -49.76 28.99 16.28
N ILE A 808 -48.74 28.27 15.85
CA ILE A 808 -48.77 26.81 15.69
C ILE A 808 -48.96 26.10 17.04
N ILE A 809 -48.17 26.47 18.06
CA ILE A 809 -48.28 25.85 19.39
C ILE A 809 -49.64 26.13 20.03
N HIS A 810 -50.15 27.36 19.93
CA HIS A 810 -51.48 27.71 20.45
C HIS A 810 -52.60 26.97 19.69
N HIS A 811 -52.45 26.76 18.38
CA HIS A 811 -53.37 25.94 17.61
C HIS A 811 -53.36 24.48 18.09
N LEU A 812 -52.17 23.89 18.29
CA LEU A 812 -52.02 22.53 18.82
C LEU A 812 -52.60 22.39 20.24
N ILE A 813 -52.42 23.38 21.12
CA ILE A 813 -53.03 23.36 22.46
C ILE A 813 -54.56 23.45 22.37
N ASN A 814 -55.12 24.32 21.52
CA ASN A 814 -56.59 24.44 21.42
C ASN A 814 -57.29 23.24 20.77
N GLN A 815 -56.54 22.43 20.01
CA GLN A 815 -57.05 21.22 19.36
C GLN A 815 -56.83 19.95 20.19
N SER A 816 -56.03 20.00 21.28
CA SER A 816 -55.75 18.83 22.13
C SER A 816 -57.02 18.27 22.80
N ASP A 817 -58.01 19.12 23.06
CA ASP A 817 -59.26 18.73 23.71
C ASP A 817 -60.37 18.36 22.70
N LYS A 818 -60.20 18.67 21.41
CA LYS A 818 -61.21 18.50 20.35
C LYS A 818 -60.90 17.27 19.49
N ARG A 819 -61.86 16.34 19.33
CA ARG A 819 -61.67 15.12 18.52
C ARG A 819 -61.92 15.30 17.01
N ASP A 820 -62.47 16.44 16.58
CA ASP A 820 -62.92 16.66 15.18
C ASP A 820 -61.86 17.36 14.29
N GLY A 821 -60.57 17.29 14.65
CA GLY A 821 -59.49 17.92 13.88
C GLY A 821 -59.06 17.09 12.67
N ASN A 822 -58.55 17.72 11.60
CA ASN A 822 -57.93 17.00 10.49
C ASN A 822 -56.58 16.41 10.95
N ASP A 823 -56.55 15.10 11.21
CA ASP A 823 -55.40 14.40 11.76
C ASP A 823 -54.13 14.53 10.91
N LEU A 824 -54.25 14.60 9.58
CA LEU A 824 -53.11 14.77 8.67
C LEU A 824 -52.42 16.13 8.87
N VAL A 825 -53.21 17.18 9.10
CA VAL A 825 -52.71 18.55 9.35
C VAL A 825 -52.08 18.62 10.73
N LEU A 826 -52.75 18.08 11.75
CA LEU A 826 -52.24 18.07 13.13
C LEU A 826 -50.94 17.28 13.24
N ALA A 827 -50.82 16.13 12.58
CA ALA A 827 -49.60 15.35 12.52
C ALA A 827 -48.45 16.13 11.85
N ASN A 828 -48.72 16.85 10.74
CA ASN A 828 -47.70 17.69 10.10
C ASN A 828 -47.28 18.91 10.93
N LEU A 829 -48.21 19.53 11.66
CA LEU A 829 -47.88 20.60 12.61
C LEU A 829 -47.01 20.08 13.76
N LEU A 830 -47.32 18.90 14.31
CA LEU A 830 -46.47 18.22 15.27
C LEU A 830 -45.09 17.88 14.67
N ARG A 831 -45.01 17.43 13.41
CA ARG A 831 -43.75 17.20 12.68
C ARG A 831 -42.91 18.46 12.57
N VAL A 832 -43.52 19.61 12.28
CA VAL A 832 -42.86 20.91 12.25
C VAL A 832 -42.25 21.22 13.61
N VAL A 833 -43.00 21.08 14.70
CA VAL A 833 -42.50 21.31 16.07
C VAL A 833 -41.42 20.29 16.44
N ALA A 834 -41.54 19.04 16.00
CA ALA A 834 -40.59 17.97 16.25
C ALA A 834 -39.26 18.14 15.51
N LYS A 835 -39.11 19.08 14.55
CA LYS A 835 -37.84 19.29 13.86
C LYS A 835 -36.72 19.75 14.79
N LYS A 836 -35.47 19.48 14.40
CA LYS A 836 -34.27 19.91 15.15
C LYS A 836 -33.99 21.39 14.87
N TYR A 837 -34.00 22.21 15.93
CA TYR A 837 -33.71 23.65 15.90
C TYR A 837 -32.38 23.97 16.60
N SER A 838 -31.83 25.16 16.35
CA SER A 838 -30.52 25.59 16.87
C SER A 838 -30.52 25.86 18.39
N LYS A 839 -31.68 26.16 18.95
CA LYS A 839 -31.93 26.34 20.38
C LYS A 839 -33.19 25.53 20.74
N PRO A 840 -33.39 25.15 22.02
CA PRO A 840 -34.64 24.53 22.43
C PRO A 840 -35.83 25.46 22.17
N ILE A 841 -37.04 24.89 22.23
CA ILE A 841 -38.25 25.68 22.17
C ILE A 841 -38.37 26.40 23.53
N PRO A 842 -38.78 27.67 23.57
CA PRO A 842 -38.94 28.39 24.84
C PRO A 842 -39.83 27.64 25.84
N PRO A 843 -39.60 27.84 27.16
CA PRO A 843 -40.27 27.07 28.21
C PRO A 843 -41.80 27.00 28.04
N LEU A 844 -42.32 25.78 28.05
CA LEU A 844 -43.73 25.45 27.85
C LEU A 844 -44.05 24.18 28.64
N ASN A 845 -45.24 24.12 29.23
CA ASN A 845 -45.78 22.89 29.80
C ASN A 845 -46.21 21.94 28.67
N TRP A 846 -45.51 20.81 28.53
CA TRP A 846 -45.72 19.83 27.46
C TRP A 846 -46.81 18.79 27.74
N CYS A 847 -47.52 18.87 28.87
CA CYS A 847 -48.53 17.88 29.25
C CYS A 847 -49.66 17.68 28.21
N PHE A 848 -49.98 18.72 27.42
CA PHE A 848 -50.98 18.62 26.34
C PHE A 848 -50.62 17.59 25.26
N LEU A 849 -49.33 17.19 25.16
CA LEU A 849 -48.92 16.13 24.23
C LEU A 849 -49.58 14.80 24.55
N HIS A 850 -49.90 14.52 25.82
CA HIS A 850 -50.53 13.27 26.26
C HIS A 850 -51.84 12.98 25.51
N ASP A 851 -52.64 14.02 25.23
CA ASP A 851 -53.91 13.88 24.53
C ASP A 851 -53.74 13.47 23.06
N TYR A 852 -52.55 13.68 22.49
CA TYR A 852 -52.18 13.27 21.13
C TYR A 852 -51.54 11.87 21.07
N PHE A 853 -50.99 11.34 22.16
CA PHE A 853 -50.38 9.99 22.20
C PHE A 853 -51.36 8.89 21.80
N HIS A 854 -52.65 9.08 22.10
CA HIS A 854 -53.71 8.09 21.86
C HIS A 854 -54.48 8.31 20.54
N ARG A 855 -54.19 9.36 19.77
CA ARG A 855 -54.94 9.71 18.55
C ARG A 855 -54.44 9.00 17.27
N GLY A 856 -53.20 8.51 17.27
CA GLY A 856 -52.64 7.76 16.16
C GLY A 856 -51.12 7.57 16.26
N GLU A 857 -50.56 6.61 15.52
CA GLU A 857 -49.15 6.24 15.59
C GLU A 857 -48.20 7.37 15.12
N GLU A 858 -48.52 8.06 14.01
CA GLU A 858 -47.70 9.17 13.52
C GLU A 858 -47.68 10.36 14.49
N MET A 859 -48.80 10.68 15.15
CA MET A 859 -48.85 11.74 16.18
C MET A 859 -48.04 11.35 17.41
N LYS A 860 -48.21 10.11 17.91
CA LYS A 860 -47.43 9.56 19.03
C LYS A 860 -45.92 9.69 18.78
N LYS A 861 -45.48 9.33 17.57
CA LYS A 861 -44.08 9.48 17.14
C LYS A 861 -43.58 10.92 17.23
N PHE A 862 -44.32 11.89 16.71
CA PHE A 862 -43.91 13.30 16.80
C PHE A 862 -43.96 13.83 18.25
N CYS A 863 -44.97 13.45 19.04
CA CYS A 863 -45.04 13.78 20.46
C CYS A 863 -43.82 13.26 21.24
N LEU A 864 -43.43 12.01 20.99
CA LEU A 864 -42.24 11.40 21.60
C LEU A 864 -40.95 12.13 21.18
N GLN A 865 -40.80 12.46 19.88
CA GLN A 865 -39.66 13.25 19.39
C GLN A 865 -39.58 14.64 20.01
N ILE A 866 -40.71 15.32 20.21
CA ILE A 866 -40.76 16.61 20.90
C ILE A 866 -40.34 16.44 22.35
N ALA A 867 -40.92 15.49 23.08
CA ALA A 867 -40.62 15.25 24.49
C ALA A 867 -39.14 14.90 24.71
N LEU A 868 -38.56 14.02 23.90
CA LEU A 868 -37.14 13.65 23.96
C LEU A 868 -36.22 14.86 23.75
N LYS A 869 -36.54 15.75 22.80
CA LYS A 869 -35.73 16.94 22.51
C LYS A 869 -35.81 18.01 23.59
N GLN A 870 -36.94 18.13 24.27
CA GLN A 870 -37.15 19.13 25.32
C GLN A 870 -36.78 18.61 26.72
N MET A 871 -36.64 17.29 26.90
CA MET A 871 -36.30 16.64 28.17
C MET A 871 -35.10 17.26 28.92
N PRO A 872 -33.97 17.63 28.28
CA PRO A 872 -32.84 18.27 28.99
C PRO A 872 -33.18 19.64 29.60
N HIS A 873 -34.24 20.29 29.12
CA HIS A 873 -34.56 21.68 29.42
C HIS A 873 -35.93 21.87 30.08
N SER A 874 -36.77 20.82 30.11
CA SER A 874 -38.14 20.88 30.63
C SER A 874 -38.45 19.68 31.52
N GLY A 875 -38.99 19.97 32.71
CA GLY A 875 -39.38 18.96 33.68
C GLY A 875 -40.63 18.19 33.28
N THR A 876 -41.59 18.83 32.61
CA THR A 876 -42.81 18.16 32.12
C THR A 876 -42.48 17.22 30.97
N ALA A 877 -41.61 17.62 30.04
CA ALA A 877 -41.12 16.75 28.97
C ALA A 877 -40.34 15.54 29.51
N LYS A 878 -39.45 15.75 30.49
CA LYS A 878 -38.72 14.65 31.15
C LYS A 878 -39.64 13.63 31.79
N ARG A 879 -40.66 14.08 32.52
CA ARG A 879 -41.63 13.20 33.18
C ARG A 879 -42.43 12.35 32.18
N ILE A 880 -42.81 12.93 31.04
CA ILE A 880 -43.49 12.18 29.95
C ILE A 880 -42.60 11.04 29.45
N VAL A 881 -41.32 11.32 29.19
CA VAL A 881 -40.36 10.30 28.72
C VAL A 881 -40.12 9.23 29.80
N GLU A 882 -39.83 9.62 31.05
CA GLU A 882 -39.56 8.65 32.13
C GLU A 882 -40.74 7.73 32.43
N ASN A 883 -41.97 8.28 32.45
CA ASN A 883 -43.18 7.47 32.61
C ASN A 883 -43.33 6.48 31.46
N TYR A 884 -43.13 6.95 30.22
CA TYR A 884 -43.22 6.10 29.03
C TYR A 884 -42.19 4.97 29.04
N LEU A 885 -40.94 5.24 29.46
CA LEU A 885 -39.90 4.22 29.61
C LEU A 885 -40.21 3.21 30.72
N MET A 886 -40.81 3.65 31.83
CA MET A 886 -41.16 2.78 32.95
C MET A 886 -42.33 1.83 32.63
N GLU A 887 -43.28 2.30 31.81
CA GLU A 887 -44.43 1.53 31.33
C GLU A 887 -44.08 0.49 30.26
N MET A 888 -42.86 0.51 29.70
CA MET A 888 -42.44 -0.48 28.70
C MET A 888 -42.28 -1.89 29.31
N ILE A 889 -42.97 -2.86 28.68
CA ILE A 889 -42.93 -4.28 29.00
C ILE A 889 -42.75 -5.06 27.69
N GLU A 890 -41.98 -6.15 27.70
CA GLU A 890 -41.59 -6.93 26.51
C GLU A 890 -42.77 -7.31 25.58
N GLY A 891 -43.96 -7.57 26.14
CA GLY A 891 -45.15 -7.95 25.37
C GLY A 891 -45.81 -6.83 24.55
N ASP A 892 -45.63 -5.57 24.95
CA ASP A 892 -46.34 -4.40 24.38
C ASP A 892 -45.38 -3.42 23.66
N MET A 893 -44.09 -3.77 23.55
CA MET A 893 -43.10 -2.93 22.90
C MET A 893 -43.29 -2.89 21.38
N VAL A 894 -43.20 -1.68 20.82
CA VAL A 894 -43.25 -1.43 19.38
C VAL A 894 -41.87 -0.98 18.90
N ALA A 895 -41.33 -1.65 17.88
CA ALA A 895 -39.98 -1.40 17.39
C ALA A 895 -39.75 0.05 16.90
N THR A 896 -40.77 0.68 16.31
CA THR A 896 -40.71 2.09 15.86
C THR A 896 -40.48 3.04 17.03
N ASP A 897 -41.16 2.80 18.16
CA ASP A 897 -41.07 3.66 19.34
C ASP A 897 -39.69 3.54 20.00
N VAL A 898 -39.17 2.31 20.11
CA VAL A 898 -37.82 2.04 20.64
C VAL A 898 -36.76 2.72 19.78
N LEU A 899 -36.87 2.64 18.45
CA LEU A 899 -35.92 3.29 17.53
C LEU A 899 -35.91 4.81 17.65
N ILE A 900 -37.06 5.44 17.89
CA ILE A 900 -37.15 6.90 18.12
C ILE A 900 -36.43 7.29 19.42
N ILE A 901 -36.57 6.48 20.47
CA ILE A 901 -35.87 6.72 21.73
C ILE A 901 -34.36 6.54 21.55
N LEU A 902 -33.95 5.47 20.85
CA LEU A 902 -32.53 5.23 20.57
C LEU A 902 -31.90 6.32 19.71
N GLU A 903 -32.65 6.94 18.78
CA GLU A 903 -32.19 8.11 18.02
C GLU A 903 -31.74 9.26 18.94
N SER A 904 -32.35 9.37 20.12
CA SER A 904 -32.01 10.35 21.17
C SER A 904 -31.36 9.70 22.39
N LEU A 905 -30.70 8.54 22.23
CA LEU A 905 -30.06 7.81 23.33
C LEU A 905 -29.05 8.68 24.07
N ASP A 906 -28.36 9.57 23.36
CA ASP A 906 -27.39 10.51 23.90
C ASP A 906 -27.99 11.54 24.88
N VAL A 907 -29.29 11.79 24.80
CA VAL A 907 -30.05 12.65 25.70
C VAL A 907 -30.63 11.82 26.85
N VAL A 908 -31.08 10.61 26.55
CA VAL A 908 -31.64 9.65 27.53
C VAL A 908 -30.57 9.18 28.52
N THR A 909 -29.36 8.84 28.05
CA THR A 909 -28.23 8.46 28.91
C THR A 909 -27.84 9.58 29.88
N GLU A 910 -27.93 10.84 29.46
CA GLU A 910 -27.55 12.00 30.27
C GLU A 910 -28.62 12.39 31.30
N ALA A 911 -29.89 12.47 30.88
CA ALA A 911 -30.93 13.13 31.67
C ALA A 911 -31.86 12.19 32.45
N THR A 912 -31.87 10.89 32.16
CA THR A 912 -32.79 9.91 32.81
C THR A 912 -32.22 9.31 34.09
N ASN A 913 -33.09 8.94 35.03
CA ASN A 913 -32.72 8.19 36.24
C ASN A 913 -32.04 6.83 35.90
N VAL A 914 -31.01 6.46 36.67
CA VAL A 914 -30.20 5.26 36.48
C VAL A 914 -31.02 3.96 36.46
N ASP A 915 -31.97 3.77 37.37
CA ASP A 915 -32.74 2.52 37.44
C ASP A 915 -33.68 2.35 36.24
N ILE A 916 -34.29 3.45 35.79
CA ILE A 916 -35.15 3.48 34.61
C ILE A 916 -34.31 3.21 33.35
N PHE A 917 -33.14 3.85 33.24
CA PHE A 917 -32.22 3.69 32.13
C PHE A 917 -31.72 2.24 32.00
N LYS A 918 -31.25 1.65 33.11
CA LYS A 918 -30.75 0.27 33.15
C LYS A 918 -31.78 -0.72 32.62
N ARG A 919 -33.01 -0.66 33.14
CA ARG A 919 -34.12 -1.51 32.70
C ARG A 919 -34.44 -1.30 31.22
N PHE A 920 -34.55 -0.04 30.79
CA PHE A 920 -34.89 0.28 29.40
C PHE A 920 -33.84 -0.24 28.42
N VAL A 921 -32.55 0.07 28.61
CA VAL A 921 -31.49 -0.27 27.63
C VAL A 921 -31.36 -1.78 27.47
N HIS A 922 -31.43 -2.52 28.58
CA HIS A 922 -31.40 -3.99 28.53
C HIS A 922 -32.58 -4.56 27.74
N LEU A 923 -33.80 -4.17 28.09
CA LEU A 923 -35.02 -4.65 27.43
C LEU A 923 -35.09 -4.21 25.97
N ALA A 924 -34.73 -2.97 25.66
CA ALA A 924 -34.76 -2.41 24.31
C ALA A 924 -33.82 -3.16 23.36
N LEU A 925 -32.57 -3.37 23.76
CA LEU A 925 -31.59 -4.05 22.91
C LEU A 925 -31.91 -5.53 22.74
N GLN A 926 -32.37 -6.20 23.81
CA GLN A 926 -32.79 -7.60 23.74
C GLN A 926 -34.03 -7.77 22.85
N PHE A 927 -35.05 -6.93 23.02
CA PHE A 927 -36.27 -6.93 22.21
C PHE A 927 -35.98 -6.72 20.72
N LEU A 928 -35.14 -5.75 20.37
CA LEU A 928 -34.76 -5.48 18.98
C LEU A 928 -34.00 -6.66 18.37
N LEU A 929 -33.11 -7.30 19.14
CA LEU A 929 -32.35 -8.47 18.69
C LEU A 929 -33.27 -9.67 18.42
N GLU A 930 -34.12 -10.05 19.38
CA GLU A 930 -35.04 -11.19 19.25
C GLU A 930 -36.00 -11.02 18.08
N ARG A 931 -36.45 -9.78 17.83
CA ARG A 931 -37.35 -9.46 16.72
C ARG A 931 -36.64 -9.51 15.35
N SER A 932 -35.35 -9.19 15.32
CA SER A 932 -34.49 -9.27 14.13
C SER A 932 -34.19 -10.73 13.77
N GLU A 933 -33.97 -11.60 14.76
CA GLU A 933 -33.75 -13.04 14.59
C GLU A 933 -35.04 -13.78 14.15
N GLY A 934 -36.20 -13.35 14.64
CA GLY A 934 -37.49 -13.99 14.34
C GLY A 934 -38.01 -13.83 12.90
N GLY A 935 -37.36 -13.02 12.06
CA GLY A 935 -37.68 -12.83 10.63
C GLY A 935 -39.07 -12.28 10.31
N ARG A 936 -39.87 -11.90 11.32
CA ARG A 936 -41.27 -11.44 11.19
C ARG A 936 -41.35 -9.91 11.21
N PHE A 937 -40.77 -9.26 10.20
CA PHE A 937 -40.92 -7.82 10.02
C PHE A 937 -41.02 -7.48 8.54
N ASP A 938 -42.09 -6.79 8.13
CA ASP A 938 -42.35 -6.37 6.74
C ASP A 938 -41.49 -5.15 6.32
N GLY A 939 -40.26 -5.03 6.84
CA GLY A 939 -39.40 -3.86 6.63
C GLY A 939 -37.91 -4.11 6.93
N PRO A 940 -37.05 -3.07 6.84
CA PRO A 940 -35.63 -3.19 7.15
C PRO A 940 -35.39 -3.56 8.62
N ASP A 941 -34.34 -4.35 8.83
CA ASP A 941 -33.97 -4.96 10.11
C ASP A 941 -33.98 -3.97 11.31
N PRO A 942 -34.76 -4.25 12.38
CA PRO A 942 -34.94 -3.29 13.46
C PRO A 942 -33.68 -3.09 14.32
N PHE A 943 -32.86 -4.13 14.55
CA PHE A 943 -31.58 -3.95 15.25
C PHE A 943 -30.56 -3.19 14.39
N GLY A 944 -30.45 -3.50 13.11
CA GLY A 944 -29.59 -2.80 12.15
C GLY A 944 -29.90 -1.31 12.05
N ARG A 945 -31.17 -0.91 12.20
CA ARG A 945 -31.56 0.52 12.30
C ARG A 945 -31.11 1.19 13.60
N ALA A 946 -30.93 0.45 14.68
CA ALA A 946 -30.45 0.98 15.95
C ALA A 946 -28.93 1.22 15.98
N VAL A 947 -28.17 0.44 15.20
CA VAL A 947 -26.70 0.48 15.15
C VAL A 947 -26.12 1.89 14.96
N PRO A 948 -26.57 2.73 13.99
CA PRO A 948 -26.04 4.08 13.84
C PRO A 948 -26.22 4.95 15.09
N PHE A 949 -27.34 4.78 15.80
CA PHE A 949 -27.61 5.55 17.02
C PHE A 949 -26.74 5.09 18.19
N LEU A 950 -26.51 3.78 18.32
CA LEU A 950 -25.60 3.23 19.33
C LEU A 950 -24.16 3.71 19.11
N LYS A 951 -23.70 3.79 17.85
CA LYS A 951 -22.36 4.31 17.52
C LYS A 951 -22.18 5.75 18.01
N VAL A 952 -23.17 6.61 17.76
CA VAL A 952 -23.14 8.01 18.21
C VAL A 952 -23.16 8.09 19.74
N ALA A 953 -23.97 7.26 20.39
CA ALA A 953 -24.08 7.26 21.83
C ALA A 953 -22.78 6.83 22.53
N VAL A 954 -22.08 5.80 22.04
CA VAL A 954 -20.84 5.30 22.65
C VAL A 954 -19.68 6.30 22.50
N GLN A 955 -19.65 7.11 21.44
CA GLN A 955 -18.57 8.09 21.21
C GLN A 955 -18.68 9.37 22.06
N LYS A 956 -19.85 9.66 22.64
CA LYS A 956 -20.10 10.91 23.38
C LYS A 956 -19.61 10.79 24.82
N THR A 957 -19.15 11.91 25.38
CA THR A 957 -18.82 12.03 26.80
C THR A 957 -20.05 12.48 27.59
N TYR A 958 -20.42 11.73 28.63
CA TYR A 958 -21.57 11.99 29.50
C TYR A 958 -21.13 12.47 30.87
N GLN A 959 -21.94 13.31 31.53
CA GLN A 959 -21.73 13.64 32.95
C GLN A 959 -22.20 12.48 33.84
N ASN A 960 -23.24 11.76 33.42
CA ASN A 960 -23.74 10.58 34.12
C ASN A 960 -22.94 9.33 33.76
N GLY A 961 -21.81 9.12 34.44
CA GLY A 961 -20.90 8.01 34.20
C GLY A 961 -21.50 6.61 34.46
N GLU A 962 -22.45 6.49 35.39
CA GLU A 962 -23.08 5.20 35.72
C GLU A 962 -23.95 4.66 34.59
N ASN A 963 -24.74 5.53 33.96
CA ASN A 963 -25.54 5.16 32.78
C ASN A 963 -24.66 4.76 31.61
N TYR A 964 -23.56 5.50 31.39
CA TYR A 964 -22.62 5.21 30.31
C TYR A 964 -21.90 3.87 30.50
N GLU A 965 -21.43 3.57 31.72
CA GLU A 965 -20.78 2.28 32.03
C GLU A 965 -21.75 1.11 31.80
N TYR A 966 -23.00 1.25 32.24
CA TYR A 966 -24.00 0.21 32.06
C TYR A 966 -24.38 -0.01 30.59
N LEU A 967 -24.41 1.06 29.78
CA LEU A 967 -24.59 0.96 28.33
C LEU A 967 -23.45 0.11 27.71
N CYS A 968 -22.19 0.39 28.09
CA CYS A 968 -21.03 -0.35 27.60
C CYS A 968 -21.06 -1.82 28.05
N GLU A 969 -21.37 -2.09 29.32
CA GLU A 969 -21.50 -3.45 29.86
C GLU A 969 -22.62 -4.25 29.17
N THR A 970 -23.77 -3.61 28.91
CA THR A 970 -24.89 -4.25 28.21
C THR A 970 -24.48 -4.67 26.79
N LEU A 971 -23.75 -3.81 26.08
CA LEU A 971 -23.19 -4.13 24.76
C LEU A 971 -22.14 -5.26 24.86
N GLU A 972 -21.23 -5.21 25.83
CA GLU A 972 -20.25 -6.28 26.04
C GLU A 972 -20.92 -7.66 26.22
N ASN A 973 -21.99 -7.72 27.01
CA ASN A 973 -22.72 -8.95 27.30
C ASN A 973 -23.48 -9.53 26.08
N LEU A 974 -23.99 -8.68 25.19
CA LEU A 974 -24.70 -9.09 23.97
C LEU A 974 -23.80 -9.81 22.95
N PHE A 975 -22.47 -9.62 23.02
CA PHE A 975 -21.51 -10.24 22.08
C PHE A 975 -21.65 -11.77 21.96
N SER A 976 -21.99 -12.43 23.06
CA SER A 976 -22.14 -13.89 23.10
C SER A 976 -23.34 -14.42 22.30
N ARG A 977 -24.40 -13.61 22.13
CA ARG A 977 -25.67 -14.05 21.51
C ARG A 977 -25.63 -14.14 19.98
N PHE A 978 -24.89 -13.26 19.29
CA PHE A 978 -24.88 -13.22 17.82
C PHE A 978 -24.30 -14.48 17.16
N GLU A 979 -24.77 -14.85 15.97
CA GLU A 979 -24.11 -15.86 15.15
C GLU A 979 -22.96 -15.27 14.32
N LEU A 980 -21.89 -16.04 14.11
CA LEU A 980 -20.63 -15.55 13.49
C LEU A 980 -20.86 -14.97 12.08
N ASP A 981 -21.65 -15.65 11.26
CA ASP A 981 -21.87 -15.30 9.85
C ASP A 981 -23.14 -14.45 9.65
N SER A 982 -23.75 -13.96 10.74
CA SER A 982 -24.95 -13.13 10.65
C SER A 982 -24.62 -11.72 10.21
N LYS A 983 -25.42 -11.16 9.29
CA LYS A 983 -25.31 -9.74 8.89
C LYS A 983 -25.45 -8.80 10.10
N LEU A 984 -26.26 -9.18 11.08
CA LEU A 984 -26.43 -8.46 12.34
C LEU A 984 -25.12 -8.33 13.13
N PHE A 985 -24.30 -9.38 13.13
CA PHE A 985 -23.01 -9.36 13.82
C PHE A 985 -22.03 -8.39 13.14
N GLU A 986 -22.01 -8.33 11.80
CA GLU A 986 -21.19 -7.36 11.06
C GLU A 986 -21.57 -5.91 11.37
N ASP A 987 -22.87 -5.62 11.43
CA ASP A 987 -23.35 -4.28 11.80
C ASP A 987 -23.03 -3.97 13.28
N TYR A 988 -23.17 -4.97 14.16
CA TYR A 988 -22.90 -4.88 15.59
C TYR A 988 -21.43 -4.64 15.94
N ILE A 989 -20.52 -5.29 15.21
CA ILE A 989 -19.08 -5.12 15.33
C ILE A 989 -18.68 -3.63 15.27
N GLY A 990 -19.37 -2.85 14.44
CA GLY A 990 -19.09 -1.42 14.33
C GLY A 990 -19.48 -0.60 15.55
N VAL A 991 -20.37 -1.10 16.40
CA VAL A 991 -20.66 -0.50 17.71
C VAL A 991 -19.55 -0.89 18.69
N LEU A 992 -19.17 -2.17 18.72
CA LEU A 992 -18.13 -2.68 19.62
C LEU A 992 -16.77 -2.05 19.39
N ALA A 993 -16.40 -1.79 18.14
CA ALA A 993 -15.12 -1.17 17.78
C ALA A 993 -14.93 0.22 18.40
N LEU A 994 -16.02 0.89 18.80
CA LEU A 994 -16.02 2.23 19.39
C LEU A 994 -16.03 2.21 20.93
N LEU A 995 -16.09 1.03 21.57
CA LEU A 995 -16.11 0.91 23.03
C LEU A 995 -14.83 1.44 23.68
N PRO A 996 -14.89 1.85 24.97
CA PRO A 996 -13.70 2.17 25.75
C PRO A 996 -12.67 1.04 25.79
N THR A 997 -11.39 1.40 25.90
CA THR A 997 -10.26 0.44 25.91
C THR A 997 -10.35 -0.59 27.04
N THR A 998 -10.99 -0.26 28.16
CA THR A 998 -11.26 -1.18 29.29
C THR A 998 -12.13 -2.37 28.87
N HIS A 999 -13.31 -2.09 28.29
CA HIS A 999 -14.23 -3.10 27.79
C HIS A 999 -13.65 -3.86 26.58
N LEU A 1000 -12.96 -3.16 25.69
CA LEU A 1000 -12.26 -3.80 24.57
C LEU A 1000 -11.18 -4.77 25.05
N THR A 1001 -10.44 -4.44 26.12
CA THR A 1001 -9.42 -5.34 26.68
C THR A 1001 -10.05 -6.61 27.26
N SER A 1002 -11.21 -6.49 27.92
CA SER A 1002 -11.99 -7.64 28.41
C SER A 1002 -12.42 -8.58 27.26
N LEU A 1003 -12.88 -8.00 26.14
CA LEU A 1003 -13.32 -8.76 24.97
C LEU A 1003 -12.16 -9.36 24.16
N LEU A 1004 -11.10 -8.58 23.88
CA LEU A 1004 -10.07 -8.92 22.89
C LEU A 1004 -8.92 -9.78 23.44
N LYS A 1005 -8.76 -9.88 24.77
CA LYS A 1005 -7.70 -10.69 25.39
C LYS A 1005 -8.25 -12.01 25.94
N PRO A 1006 -8.11 -13.14 25.22
CA PRO A 1006 -8.52 -14.45 25.75
C PRO A 1006 -7.93 -14.84 27.10
N SER A 1007 -6.81 -14.23 27.51
CA SER A 1007 -6.17 -14.44 28.80
C SER A 1007 -7.04 -14.05 30.00
N THR A 1008 -7.96 -13.09 29.83
CA THR A 1008 -8.88 -12.60 30.89
C THR A 1008 -10.16 -13.44 30.99
N TRP A 1009 -10.43 -14.32 30.03
CA TRP A 1009 -11.67 -15.09 30.02
C TRP A 1009 -11.64 -16.21 31.06
N MET A 1010 -12.78 -16.39 31.72
CA MET A 1010 -13.01 -17.55 32.59
C MET A 1010 -12.93 -18.86 31.78
N ASP A 1011 -13.38 -18.84 30.53
CA ASP A 1011 -13.47 -19.99 29.63
C ASP A 1011 -12.43 -19.91 28.49
N LYS A 1012 -11.17 -20.25 28.80
CA LYS A 1012 -10.00 -20.05 27.91
C LYS A 1012 -10.02 -20.89 26.62
N ARG A 1013 -10.96 -21.84 26.47
CA ARG A 1013 -11.03 -22.78 25.34
C ARG A 1013 -12.30 -22.63 24.49
N ASN A 1014 -13.06 -21.55 24.64
CA ASN A 1014 -14.28 -21.34 23.85
C ASN A 1014 -13.95 -20.94 22.39
N VAL A 1015 -13.96 -21.95 21.51
CA VAL A 1015 -13.66 -21.81 20.07
C VAL A 1015 -14.59 -20.82 19.35
N ARG A 1016 -15.89 -20.81 19.69
CA ARG A 1016 -16.86 -19.91 19.06
C ARG A 1016 -16.59 -18.45 19.44
N LYS A 1017 -16.33 -18.21 20.74
CA LYS A 1017 -15.94 -16.87 21.22
C LYS A 1017 -14.63 -16.41 20.59
N LEU A 1018 -13.65 -17.32 20.42
CA LEU A 1018 -12.37 -17.02 19.78
C LEU A 1018 -12.53 -16.60 18.31
N LYS A 1019 -13.34 -17.31 17.51
CA LYS A 1019 -13.62 -16.91 16.10
C LYS A 1019 -14.29 -15.54 16.01
N LYS A 1020 -15.24 -15.23 16.89
CA LYS A 1020 -15.89 -13.91 16.96
C LYS A 1020 -14.89 -12.81 17.31
N VAL A 1021 -13.97 -13.07 18.23
CA VAL A 1021 -12.95 -12.09 18.66
C VAL A 1021 -11.89 -11.87 17.58
N ILE A 1022 -11.51 -12.91 16.84
CA ILE A 1022 -10.68 -12.77 15.63
C ILE A 1022 -11.36 -11.83 14.62
N ARG A 1023 -12.67 -12.02 14.37
CA ARG A 1023 -13.44 -11.15 13.47
C ARG A 1023 -13.48 -9.71 13.98
N LEU A 1024 -13.77 -9.51 15.28
CA LEU A 1024 -13.78 -8.21 15.92
C LEU A 1024 -12.41 -7.51 15.79
N GLN A 1025 -11.32 -8.16 16.21
CA GLN A 1025 -9.96 -7.59 16.15
C GLN A 1025 -9.60 -7.07 14.75
N PHE A 1026 -9.92 -7.84 13.71
CA PHE A 1026 -9.61 -7.49 12.33
C PHE A 1026 -10.59 -6.48 11.70
N SER A 1027 -11.80 -6.37 12.22
CA SER A 1027 -12.78 -5.38 11.74
C SER A 1027 -12.59 -3.96 12.31
N ILE A 1028 -11.96 -3.82 13.49
CA ILE A 1028 -11.83 -2.54 14.21
C ILE A 1028 -11.26 -1.43 13.32
N GLN A 1029 -10.29 -1.76 12.47
CA GLN A 1029 -9.61 -0.79 11.61
C GLN A 1029 -10.51 -0.20 10.50
N SER A 1030 -11.63 -0.84 10.18
CA SER A 1030 -12.58 -0.32 9.18
C SER A 1030 -13.43 0.86 9.69
N TYR A 1031 -13.37 1.15 10.99
CA TYR A 1031 -14.19 2.19 11.62
C TYR A 1031 -13.37 3.46 11.89
N GLU A 1032 -13.96 4.60 11.55
CA GLU A 1032 -13.39 5.93 11.78
C GLU A 1032 -13.35 6.26 13.28
N ASN A 1033 -12.35 7.04 13.72
CA ASN A 1033 -12.14 7.52 15.09
C ASN A 1033 -11.60 6.51 16.12
N VAL A 1034 -11.11 5.34 15.70
CA VAL A 1034 -10.40 4.41 16.61
C VAL A 1034 -8.90 4.74 16.67
N SER A 1035 -8.31 4.71 17.85
CA SER A 1035 -6.86 4.93 18.00
C SER A 1035 -6.07 3.74 17.42
N PRO A 1036 -4.94 4.00 16.73
CA PRO A 1036 -4.19 2.96 16.05
C PRO A 1036 -3.61 1.89 17.00
N GLU A 1037 -3.44 2.22 18.28
CA GLU A 1037 -2.99 1.30 19.34
C GLU A 1037 -3.98 0.16 19.61
N VAL A 1038 -5.29 0.40 19.38
CA VAL A 1038 -6.34 -0.60 19.60
C VAL A 1038 -6.38 -1.63 18.46
N HIS A 1039 -5.87 -1.29 17.27
CA HIS A 1039 -5.95 -2.12 16.07
C HIS A 1039 -5.25 -3.48 16.19
N LEU A 1040 -4.21 -3.61 17.04
CA LEU A 1040 -3.49 -4.87 17.29
C LEU A 1040 -3.51 -5.31 18.77
N LEU A 1041 -4.33 -4.65 19.61
CA LEU A 1041 -4.33 -4.82 21.08
C LEU A 1041 -4.48 -6.28 21.55
N GLY A 1042 -5.35 -7.07 20.91
CA GLY A 1042 -5.57 -8.47 21.26
C GLY A 1042 -4.72 -9.47 20.48
N LEU A 1043 -4.01 -9.05 19.42
CA LEU A 1043 -3.49 -9.96 18.40
C LEU A 1043 -2.48 -10.97 18.97
N SER A 1044 -1.56 -10.52 19.82
CA SER A 1044 -0.54 -11.39 20.45
C SER A 1044 -1.16 -12.42 21.40
N ASP A 1045 -2.21 -12.05 22.15
CA ASP A 1045 -2.90 -12.97 23.06
C ASP A 1045 -3.79 -13.96 22.28
N ILE A 1046 -4.46 -13.50 21.23
CA ILE A 1046 -5.23 -14.35 20.30
C ILE A 1046 -4.28 -15.37 19.65
N LEU A 1047 -3.14 -14.94 19.13
CA LEU A 1047 -2.14 -15.81 18.50
C LEU A 1047 -1.66 -16.91 19.45
N LYS A 1048 -1.25 -16.56 20.67
CA LYS A 1048 -0.82 -17.53 21.69
C LYS A 1048 -1.94 -18.50 22.07
N THR A 1049 -3.19 -18.05 22.10
CA THR A 1049 -4.34 -18.90 22.41
C THR A 1049 -4.62 -19.88 21.26
N VAL A 1050 -4.54 -19.41 20.01
CA VAL A 1050 -4.70 -20.25 18.80
C VAL A 1050 -3.61 -21.34 18.72
N MET A 1051 -2.37 -21.03 19.11
CA MET A 1051 -1.27 -22.00 19.15
C MET A 1051 -1.48 -23.12 20.17
N ARG A 1052 -2.01 -22.79 21.36
CA ARG A 1052 -2.19 -23.74 22.48
C ARG A 1052 -3.43 -24.63 22.36
N LEU A 1053 -4.12 -24.64 21.22
CA LEU A 1053 -5.28 -25.50 20.98
C LEU A 1053 -4.81 -26.89 20.51
N GLU A 1054 -5.17 -27.93 21.26
CA GLU A 1054 -4.69 -29.32 21.03
C GLU A 1054 -5.69 -30.18 20.20
N SER A 1055 -6.88 -29.67 19.88
CA SER A 1055 -7.99 -30.42 19.24
C SER A 1055 -8.02 -30.29 17.70
N ASP A 1056 -8.76 -31.14 16.98
CA ASP A 1056 -9.03 -30.99 15.53
C ASP A 1056 -9.57 -29.59 15.14
N ALA A 1057 -10.30 -28.94 16.06
CA ALA A 1057 -10.75 -27.56 15.89
C ALA A 1057 -9.60 -26.52 15.82
N ALA A 1058 -8.38 -26.88 16.20
CA ALA A 1058 -7.20 -26.01 16.13
C ALA A 1058 -6.83 -25.69 14.68
N ASN A 1059 -6.86 -26.70 13.79
CA ASN A 1059 -6.57 -26.50 12.37
C ASN A 1059 -7.60 -25.58 11.71
N ASP A 1060 -8.89 -25.77 12.04
CA ASP A 1060 -9.97 -24.92 11.54
C ASP A 1060 -9.84 -23.47 12.02
N VAL A 1061 -9.46 -23.26 13.28
CA VAL A 1061 -9.27 -21.93 13.86
C VAL A 1061 -8.02 -21.26 13.30
N GLN A 1062 -6.91 -22.01 13.13
CA GLN A 1062 -5.69 -21.52 12.50
C GLN A 1062 -5.94 -21.10 11.05
N ARG A 1063 -6.73 -21.89 10.31
CA ARG A 1063 -7.14 -21.55 8.93
C ARG A 1063 -8.00 -20.30 8.89
N TYR A 1064 -9.01 -20.23 9.75
CA TYR A 1064 -9.87 -19.05 9.87
C TYR A 1064 -9.06 -17.78 10.25
N PHE A 1065 -8.12 -17.91 11.19
CA PHE A 1065 -7.22 -16.83 11.58
C PHE A 1065 -6.35 -16.39 10.40
N GLY A 1066 -5.68 -17.31 9.71
CA GLY A 1066 -4.80 -16.99 8.59
C GLY A 1066 -5.52 -16.28 7.44
N GLN A 1067 -6.69 -16.80 7.02
CA GLN A 1067 -7.50 -16.18 5.97
C GLN A 1067 -7.99 -14.78 6.37
N SER A 1068 -8.53 -14.64 7.59
CA SER A 1068 -9.00 -13.34 8.08
C SER A 1068 -7.85 -12.34 8.26
N PHE A 1069 -6.67 -12.81 8.66
CA PHE A 1069 -5.49 -11.99 8.87
C PHE A 1069 -4.91 -11.45 7.56
N ILE A 1070 -4.89 -12.25 6.49
CA ILE A 1070 -4.47 -11.78 5.16
C ILE A 1070 -5.40 -10.65 4.71
N GLN A 1071 -6.72 -10.86 4.74
CA GLN A 1071 -7.71 -9.83 4.36
C GLN A 1071 -7.56 -8.56 5.19
N TYR A 1072 -7.27 -8.70 6.47
CA TYR A 1072 -6.98 -7.58 7.36
C TYR A 1072 -5.74 -6.79 6.90
N ILE A 1073 -4.61 -7.46 6.66
CA ILE A 1073 -3.36 -6.80 6.27
C ILE A 1073 -3.50 -6.05 4.96
N LEU A 1074 -4.24 -6.61 3.98
CA LEU A 1074 -4.47 -5.96 2.69
C LEU A 1074 -5.24 -4.64 2.83
N LYS A 1075 -6.13 -4.55 3.83
CA LYS A 1075 -6.87 -3.32 4.17
C LYS A 1075 -6.12 -2.43 5.17
N PHE A 1076 -5.02 -2.90 5.74
CA PHE A 1076 -4.34 -2.25 6.86
C PHE A 1076 -3.52 -1.03 6.45
N GLY A 1077 -4.01 0.16 6.82
CA GLY A 1077 -3.36 1.43 6.47
C GLY A 1077 -2.21 1.86 7.40
N SER A 1078 -2.24 1.48 8.69
CA SER A 1078 -1.31 1.99 9.71
C SER A 1078 -0.03 1.16 9.82
N GLN A 1079 0.88 1.30 8.86
CA GLN A 1079 2.09 0.47 8.79
C GLN A 1079 3.01 0.54 10.04
N LYS A 1080 2.93 1.61 10.85
CA LYS A 1080 3.76 1.79 12.05
C LYS A 1080 3.43 0.77 13.16
N VAL A 1081 2.16 0.61 13.50
CA VAL A 1081 1.73 -0.32 14.56
C VAL A 1081 2.03 -1.78 14.17
N LEU A 1082 1.91 -2.09 12.88
CA LEU A 1082 2.28 -3.40 12.36
C LEU A 1082 3.80 -3.66 12.42
N THR A 1083 4.64 -2.66 12.15
CA THR A 1083 6.10 -2.82 12.29
C THR A 1083 6.52 -3.08 13.74
N GLU A 1084 5.89 -2.40 14.70
CA GLU A 1084 6.14 -2.61 16.13
C GLU A 1084 5.74 -4.04 16.54
N TRP A 1085 4.55 -4.49 16.14
CA TRP A 1085 4.08 -5.85 16.40
C TRP A 1085 4.95 -6.93 15.75
N ILE A 1086 5.48 -6.71 14.54
CA ILE A 1086 6.40 -7.66 13.89
C ILE A 1086 7.71 -7.77 14.66
N VAL A 1087 8.20 -6.69 15.25
CA VAL A 1087 9.37 -6.74 16.14
C VAL A 1087 9.06 -7.54 17.40
N GLU A 1088 7.86 -7.40 17.98
CA GLU A 1088 7.42 -8.23 19.10
C GLU A 1088 7.33 -9.72 18.70
N LEU A 1089 6.76 -10.03 17.54
CA LEU A 1089 6.66 -11.39 17.01
C LEU A 1089 8.05 -12.02 16.81
N ILE A 1090 9.01 -11.28 16.27
CA ILE A 1090 10.40 -11.74 16.16
C ILE A 1090 10.97 -12.04 17.55
N GLY A 1091 10.70 -11.19 18.54
CA GLY A 1091 11.10 -11.41 19.92
C GLY A 1091 10.51 -12.69 20.53
N TYR A 1092 9.23 -12.98 20.27
CA TYR A 1092 8.59 -14.23 20.70
C TYR A 1092 9.22 -15.45 20.03
N ILE A 1093 9.42 -15.43 18.72
CA ILE A 1093 10.07 -16.54 17.99
C ILE A 1093 11.48 -16.80 18.53
N GLN A 1094 12.25 -15.73 18.83
CA GLN A 1094 13.59 -15.87 19.40
C GLN A 1094 13.58 -16.45 20.82
N SER A 1095 12.62 -16.03 21.66
CA SER A 1095 12.43 -16.59 23.00
C SER A 1095 12.08 -18.08 22.93
N ASP A 1096 11.14 -18.44 22.06
CA ASP A 1096 10.65 -19.81 21.93
C ASP A 1096 11.69 -20.74 21.30
N LEU A 1097 12.57 -20.22 20.45
CA LEU A 1097 13.73 -20.97 19.94
C LEU A 1097 14.79 -21.24 21.02
N ALA A 1098 14.91 -20.36 22.02
CA ALA A 1098 15.80 -20.54 23.15
C ALA A 1098 15.23 -21.53 24.18
N GLU A 1099 13.91 -21.52 24.37
CA GLU A 1099 13.20 -22.45 25.26
C GLU A 1099 13.07 -23.85 24.60
N GLN A 1100 13.66 -24.88 25.22
CA GLN A 1100 13.65 -26.24 24.65
C GLN A 1100 12.29 -26.95 24.75
N SER A 1101 11.32 -26.37 25.46
CA SER A 1101 10.02 -26.96 25.79
C SER A 1101 8.92 -26.78 24.74
N ILE A 1102 9.10 -25.87 23.76
CA ILE A 1102 8.06 -25.53 22.79
C ILE A 1102 8.16 -26.40 21.54
N GLU A 1103 7.01 -26.83 21.01
CA GLU A 1103 6.97 -27.65 19.80
C GLU A 1103 7.43 -26.85 18.57
N MET A 1104 8.23 -27.48 17.70
CA MET A 1104 8.71 -26.83 16.48
C MET A 1104 7.55 -26.40 15.54
N LYS A 1105 6.40 -27.08 15.63
CA LYS A 1105 5.20 -26.74 14.84
C LYS A 1105 4.68 -25.34 15.16
N ASP A 1106 4.73 -24.94 16.42
CA ASP A 1106 4.27 -23.63 16.89
C ASP A 1106 5.16 -22.51 16.36
N ILE A 1107 6.48 -22.74 16.37
CA ILE A 1107 7.47 -21.82 15.82
C ILE A 1107 7.29 -21.67 14.31
N LEU A 1108 7.02 -22.78 13.59
CA LEU A 1108 6.74 -22.74 12.15
C LEU A 1108 5.45 -21.96 11.83
N PHE A 1109 4.40 -22.10 12.65
CA PHE A 1109 3.17 -21.33 12.49
C PHE A 1109 3.40 -19.82 12.64
N MET A 1110 4.20 -19.40 13.64
CA MET A 1110 4.58 -17.98 13.78
C MET A 1110 5.45 -17.47 12.61
N LEU A 1111 6.35 -18.31 12.10
CA LEU A 1111 7.15 -17.99 10.91
C LEU A 1111 6.28 -17.87 9.66
N ASP A 1112 5.27 -18.72 9.49
CA ASP A 1112 4.29 -18.64 8.41
C ASP A 1112 3.51 -17.32 8.48
N ILE A 1113 3.06 -16.92 9.67
CA ILE A 1113 2.40 -15.62 9.89
C ILE A 1113 3.32 -14.47 9.52
N PHE A 1114 4.58 -14.49 9.96
CA PHE A 1114 5.57 -13.50 9.60
C PHE A 1114 5.77 -13.40 8.08
N MET A 1115 5.91 -14.55 7.39
CA MET A 1115 6.05 -14.58 5.93
C MET A 1115 4.81 -14.04 5.22
N MET A 1116 3.60 -14.41 5.68
CA MET A 1116 2.34 -13.91 5.12
C MET A 1116 2.24 -12.38 5.23
N VAL A 1117 2.66 -11.78 6.35
CA VAL A 1117 2.68 -10.31 6.49
C VAL A 1117 3.59 -9.66 5.46
N VAL A 1118 4.80 -10.18 5.30
CA VAL A 1118 5.77 -9.65 4.33
C VAL A 1118 5.24 -9.78 2.90
N ILE A 1119 4.63 -10.93 2.55
CA ILE A 1119 4.08 -11.15 1.20
C ILE A 1119 2.87 -10.24 0.96
N ALA A 1120 1.95 -10.11 1.92
CA ALA A 1120 0.76 -9.24 1.80
C ALA A 1120 1.13 -7.77 1.60
N LEU A 1121 2.04 -7.22 2.41
CA LEU A 1121 2.46 -5.83 2.29
C LEU A 1121 3.24 -5.54 1.00
N SER A 1122 3.94 -6.54 0.46
CA SER A 1122 4.68 -6.40 -0.79
C SER A 1122 3.79 -6.30 -2.03
N GLY A 1123 2.52 -6.73 -1.93
CA GLY A 1123 1.59 -6.86 -3.05
C GLY A 1123 1.74 -8.15 -3.88
N TYR A 1124 2.78 -8.96 -3.63
CA TYR A 1124 2.95 -10.27 -4.30
C TYR A 1124 1.83 -11.28 -4.00
N VAL A 1125 0.98 -11.01 -3.00
CA VAL A 1125 -0.27 -11.77 -2.77
C VAL A 1125 -1.19 -11.76 -3.99
N CYS A 1126 -1.17 -10.69 -4.80
CA CYS A 1126 -1.96 -10.61 -6.03
C CYS A 1126 -1.64 -11.75 -7.02
N LEU A 1127 -0.40 -12.25 -7.01
CA LEU A 1127 0.04 -13.35 -7.89
C LEU A 1127 -0.33 -14.73 -7.33
N ALA A 1128 -0.55 -14.86 -6.03
CA ALA A 1128 -0.88 -16.14 -5.40
C ALA A 1128 -2.37 -16.36 -5.24
N GLY A 1129 -3.13 -15.28 -5.01
CA GLY A 1129 -4.49 -15.32 -4.48
C GLY A 1129 -4.51 -15.43 -2.94
N GLU A 1130 -5.51 -14.81 -2.31
CA GLU A 1130 -5.62 -14.72 -0.85
C GLU A 1130 -5.73 -16.10 -0.17
N GLY A 1131 -6.56 -16.99 -0.71
CA GLY A 1131 -6.80 -18.33 -0.16
C GLY A 1131 -5.60 -19.27 -0.31
N ALA A 1132 -4.96 -19.25 -1.49
CA ALA A 1132 -3.84 -20.15 -1.79
C ALA A 1132 -2.56 -19.81 -1.01
N LEU A 1133 -2.41 -18.56 -0.55
CA LEU A 1133 -1.27 -18.15 0.28
C LEU A 1133 -1.25 -18.89 1.62
N TYR A 1134 -2.41 -19.13 2.24
CA TYR A 1134 -2.48 -19.88 3.50
C TYR A 1134 -2.39 -21.40 3.26
N GLU A 1135 -2.97 -21.90 2.17
CA GLU A 1135 -3.05 -23.35 1.94
C GLU A 1135 -1.74 -23.95 1.41
N ASN A 1136 -0.95 -23.19 0.65
CA ASN A 1136 0.23 -23.71 -0.03
C ASN A 1136 1.54 -23.14 0.53
N MET A 1137 2.22 -23.95 1.37
CA MET A 1137 3.52 -23.61 1.96
C MET A 1137 4.60 -23.36 0.91
N ASP A 1138 4.68 -24.18 -0.15
CA ASP A 1138 5.73 -24.03 -1.16
C ASP A 1138 5.57 -22.71 -1.94
N LYS A 1139 4.33 -22.27 -2.20
CA LYS A 1139 4.06 -20.92 -2.75
C LYS A 1139 4.54 -19.81 -1.80
N ARG A 1140 4.25 -19.89 -0.49
CA ARG A 1140 4.75 -18.90 0.49
C ARG A 1140 6.27 -18.79 0.48
N LEU A 1141 6.96 -19.92 0.53
CA LEU A 1141 8.42 -19.98 0.55
C LEU A 1141 9.04 -19.43 -0.74
N SER A 1142 8.38 -19.60 -1.89
CA SER A 1142 8.85 -19.07 -3.17
C SER A 1142 8.70 -17.55 -3.27
N LEU A 1143 7.58 -16.98 -2.77
CA LEU A 1143 7.27 -15.55 -2.89
C LEU A 1143 8.05 -14.68 -1.90
N PHE A 1144 8.29 -15.21 -0.69
CA PHE A 1144 8.89 -14.45 0.42
C PHE A 1144 10.19 -13.69 0.05
N PRO A 1145 11.17 -14.28 -0.66
CA PRO A 1145 12.40 -13.56 -1.03
C PRO A 1145 12.18 -12.31 -1.88
N ALA A 1146 11.28 -12.37 -2.86
CA ALA A 1146 10.98 -11.22 -3.74
C ALA A 1146 10.14 -10.16 -3.00
N SER A 1147 9.21 -10.62 -2.15
CA SER A 1147 8.38 -9.78 -1.30
C SER A 1147 9.19 -8.93 -0.32
N LEU A 1148 10.22 -9.51 0.30
CA LEU A 1148 11.04 -8.84 1.30
C LEU A 1148 11.72 -7.57 0.75
N ILE A 1149 12.28 -7.64 -0.46
CA ILE A 1149 12.89 -6.49 -1.14
C ILE A 1149 11.88 -5.36 -1.33
N MET A 1150 10.64 -5.70 -1.68
CA MET A 1150 9.60 -4.73 -1.97
C MET A 1150 9.11 -4.04 -0.69
N VAL A 1151 8.97 -4.79 0.41
CA VAL A 1151 8.57 -4.22 1.72
C VAL A 1151 9.57 -3.18 2.21
N PHE A 1152 10.88 -3.41 2.06
CA PHE A 1152 11.90 -2.43 2.49
C PHE A 1152 11.97 -1.14 1.65
N LYS A 1153 11.20 -1.05 0.56
CA LYS A 1153 10.95 0.24 -0.10
C LYS A 1153 10.01 1.15 0.70
N HIS A 1154 9.32 0.63 1.72
CA HIS A 1154 8.58 1.43 2.69
C HIS A 1154 9.53 2.04 3.73
N ASN A 1155 9.49 3.37 3.87
CA ASN A 1155 10.38 4.10 4.78
C ASN A 1155 10.31 3.60 6.23
N LEU A 1156 9.12 3.23 6.72
CA LEU A 1156 8.92 2.69 8.08
C LEU A 1156 9.60 1.33 8.28
N TRP A 1157 9.61 0.49 7.25
CA TRP A 1157 10.21 -0.85 7.33
C TRP A 1157 11.73 -0.83 7.23
N ARG A 1158 12.32 0.25 6.69
CA ARG A 1158 13.79 0.42 6.66
C ARG A 1158 14.41 0.49 8.06
N GLU A 1159 13.69 0.99 9.05
CA GLU A 1159 14.19 1.05 10.43
C GLU A 1159 14.37 -0.34 11.05
N VAL A 1160 13.60 -1.32 10.57
CA VAL A 1160 13.60 -2.71 11.07
C VAL A 1160 14.41 -3.64 10.16
N GLU A 1161 14.90 -3.18 9.01
CA GLU A 1161 15.60 -3.99 8.00
C GLU A 1161 16.78 -4.77 8.61
N ASN A 1162 17.61 -4.10 9.42
CA ASN A 1162 18.77 -4.68 10.06
C ASN A 1162 18.38 -5.83 11.00
N LYS A 1163 17.30 -5.66 11.77
CA LYS A 1163 16.81 -6.68 12.71
C LYS A 1163 16.31 -7.91 11.96
N ILE A 1164 15.62 -7.72 10.83
CA ILE A 1164 15.09 -8.83 10.03
C ILE A 1164 16.23 -9.59 9.34
N TYR A 1165 17.22 -8.93 8.75
CA TYR A 1165 18.36 -9.63 8.14
C TYR A 1165 19.15 -10.45 9.17
N GLU A 1166 19.37 -9.87 10.34
CA GLU A 1166 20.01 -10.57 11.46
C GLU A 1166 19.19 -11.78 11.92
N PHE A 1167 17.88 -11.62 12.06
CA PHE A 1167 16.96 -12.69 12.40
C PHE A 1167 17.00 -13.84 11.37
N LEU A 1168 16.93 -13.54 10.07
CA LEU A 1168 17.02 -14.54 9.00
C LEU A 1168 18.37 -15.28 9.00
N TYR A 1169 19.47 -14.58 9.27
CA TYR A 1169 20.80 -15.17 9.41
C TYR A 1169 20.85 -16.17 10.58
N HIS A 1170 20.25 -15.81 11.73
CA HIS A 1170 20.18 -16.70 12.88
C HIS A 1170 19.31 -17.93 12.62
N LEU A 1171 18.15 -17.76 11.98
CA LEU A 1171 17.25 -18.87 11.61
C LEU A 1171 17.93 -19.85 10.65
N TYR A 1172 18.65 -19.35 9.64
CA TYR A 1172 19.36 -20.20 8.68
C TYR A 1172 20.35 -21.16 9.36
N ASN A 1173 21.07 -20.66 10.37
CA ASN A 1173 22.09 -21.42 11.09
C ASN A 1173 21.51 -22.33 12.19
N HIS A 1174 20.21 -22.24 12.49
CA HIS A 1174 19.60 -23.02 13.54
C HIS A 1174 19.34 -24.47 13.11
N ALA A 1175 19.75 -25.44 13.94
CA ALA A 1175 19.71 -26.87 13.59
C ALA A 1175 18.29 -27.45 13.45
N LYS A 1176 17.33 -26.92 14.23
CA LYS A 1176 15.93 -27.38 14.23
C LYS A 1176 15.10 -26.85 13.04
N ILE A 1177 15.57 -25.84 12.32
CA ILE A 1177 14.84 -25.25 11.18
C ILE A 1177 14.86 -26.20 9.97
N PRO A 1178 13.71 -26.48 9.33
CA PRO A 1178 13.65 -27.34 8.13
C PRO A 1178 14.47 -26.78 6.96
N ASP A 1179 14.99 -27.67 6.11
CA ASP A 1179 15.89 -27.29 5.00
C ASP A 1179 15.21 -26.42 3.94
N LYS A 1180 13.91 -26.65 3.68
CA LYS A 1180 13.10 -25.79 2.79
C LYS A 1180 13.03 -24.34 3.31
N HIS A 1181 12.81 -24.15 4.61
CA HIS A 1181 12.76 -22.83 5.25
C HIS A 1181 14.13 -22.16 5.26
N ALA A 1182 15.19 -22.90 5.62
CA ALA A 1182 16.55 -22.38 5.57
C ALA A 1182 16.94 -21.93 4.15
N SER A 1183 16.58 -22.70 3.13
CA SER A 1183 16.83 -22.33 1.72
C SER A 1183 16.09 -21.05 1.33
N CYS A 1184 14.83 -20.90 1.76
CA CYS A 1184 14.06 -19.67 1.59
C CYS A 1184 14.76 -18.47 2.25
N PHE A 1185 15.21 -18.60 3.50
CA PHE A 1185 15.89 -17.51 4.22
C PHE A 1185 17.22 -17.13 3.57
N ARG A 1186 17.99 -18.12 3.07
CA ARG A 1186 19.19 -17.86 2.26
C ARG A 1186 18.84 -17.07 0.99
N ASN A 1187 17.82 -17.50 0.25
CA ASN A 1187 17.40 -16.83 -0.99
C ASN A 1187 16.91 -15.40 -0.72
N ALA A 1188 16.19 -15.16 0.39
CA ALA A 1188 15.77 -13.83 0.80
C ALA A 1188 16.96 -12.90 1.09
N LEU A 1189 18.02 -13.42 1.73
CA LEU A 1189 19.26 -12.67 1.96
C LEU A 1189 20.01 -12.37 0.66
N LEU A 1190 20.09 -13.34 -0.27
CA LEU A 1190 20.73 -13.15 -1.58
C LEU A 1190 20.03 -12.08 -2.42
N CYS A 1191 18.70 -12.16 -2.52
CA CYS A 1191 17.86 -11.16 -3.18
C CYS A 1191 18.06 -9.74 -2.61
N SER A 1192 18.43 -9.64 -1.32
CA SER A 1192 18.58 -8.36 -0.61
C SER A 1192 19.99 -7.77 -0.64
N LYS A 1193 20.96 -8.40 -1.33
CA LYS A 1193 22.39 -8.03 -1.29
C LYS A 1193 22.71 -6.58 -1.70
N GLU A 1194 21.85 -5.94 -2.47
CA GLU A 1194 22.01 -4.55 -2.94
C GLU A 1194 21.48 -3.49 -1.96
N GLN A 1195 20.86 -3.89 -0.83
CA GLN A 1195 20.30 -2.96 0.15
C GLN A 1195 21.37 -2.25 0.99
N SER A 1196 21.03 -1.09 1.54
CA SER A 1196 21.94 -0.19 2.29
C SER A 1196 22.70 -0.87 3.41
N TYR A 1197 22.03 -1.73 4.18
CA TYR A 1197 22.66 -2.45 5.30
C TYR A 1197 23.86 -3.31 4.85
N PHE A 1198 23.78 -3.94 3.69
CA PHE A 1198 24.85 -4.78 3.15
C PHE A 1198 26.02 -3.95 2.60
N LEU A 1199 25.91 -2.63 2.48
CA LEU A 1199 27.02 -1.73 2.16
C LEU A 1199 27.92 -1.46 3.37
N GLN A 1200 27.48 -1.80 4.58
CA GLN A 1200 28.29 -1.58 5.79
C GLN A 1200 29.46 -2.57 5.86
N PRO A 1201 30.70 -2.10 6.13
CA PRO A 1201 31.91 -2.92 6.05
C PRO A 1201 31.98 -4.06 7.08
N LYS A 1202 31.25 -3.96 8.20
CA LYS A 1202 31.18 -5.01 9.23
C LYS A 1202 30.08 -6.05 8.98
N ALA A 1203 29.00 -5.64 8.31
CA ALA A 1203 27.84 -6.50 8.05
C ALA A 1203 28.14 -7.45 6.88
N TRP A 1204 28.65 -6.93 5.76
CA TRP A 1204 28.85 -7.70 4.53
C TRP A 1204 29.65 -9.01 4.70
N PRO A 1205 30.82 -9.04 5.37
CA PRO A 1205 31.57 -10.28 5.58
C PRO A 1205 30.81 -11.36 6.34
N LYS A 1206 29.81 -10.99 7.15
CA LYS A 1206 28.96 -11.94 7.89
C LYS A 1206 28.12 -12.79 6.97
N PHE A 1207 27.49 -12.16 5.99
CA PHE A 1207 26.50 -12.79 5.14
C PHE A 1207 27.19 -13.54 3.99
N VAL A 1208 28.29 -13.00 3.47
CA VAL A 1208 29.09 -13.71 2.45
C VAL A 1208 29.66 -15.03 2.97
N ALA A 1209 30.05 -15.08 4.25
CA ALA A 1209 30.55 -16.27 4.92
C ALA A 1209 29.47 -17.33 5.22
N LEU A 1210 28.20 -17.07 4.91
CA LEU A 1210 27.06 -17.92 5.26
C LEU A 1210 27.28 -19.36 4.80
N ARG A 1211 27.31 -20.29 5.74
CA ARG A 1211 27.49 -21.73 5.50
C ARG A 1211 26.68 -22.51 6.50
N ARG A 1212 25.93 -23.50 6.01
CA ARG A 1212 25.26 -24.48 6.86
C ARG A 1212 26.11 -25.74 6.91
N LEU A 1213 26.60 -26.08 8.08
CA LEU A 1213 27.33 -27.33 8.27
C LEU A 1213 26.33 -28.50 8.19
N PRO A 1214 26.67 -29.61 7.51
CA PRO A 1214 25.82 -30.79 7.52
C PRO A 1214 25.58 -31.26 8.95
N LYS A 1215 24.35 -31.68 9.27
CA LYS A 1215 24.00 -32.20 10.59
C LYS A 1215 24.91 -33.40 10.88
N ALA A 1216 25.63 -33.33 12.00
CA ALA A 1216 26.49 -34.41 12.49
C ALA A 1216 25.65 -35.61 12.94
#